data_AF-A0A2G5R1E1-F1
#
_entry.id   AF-A0A2G5R1E1-F1
#
_cell.length_a   1.000
_cell.length_b   1.000
_cell.length_c   1.000
_cell.angle_alpha   90.00
_cell.angle_beta   90.00
_cell.angle_gamma   90.00
#
_symmetry.space_group_name_H-M   'P 1'
#
loop_
_entity.id
_entity.type
_entity.pdbx_description
1 polymer ?
#
loop_
_entity_poly.entity_id
_entity_poly.type
_entity_poly.pdbx_seq_one_letter_code
_entity_poly.pdbx_strand_id
1 'polypeptide(L)'
;MAGYGRDTVDGGEGADRIAIEFDAFVDTLTGGSGADVFEAYIGSGSYAASTISARDVITDFSAAEGDRISLGVTGGRLSGNNDYLLWFGAITTPGFSLVAGATLPDAPDPGFVSVSTWTNAGSTYLIIDNNSNGTLNDGDVVIEFQGSPTLAPSAFKAETFSAVVGSANADTWTGGAGADIYFGFGGDDVISGQDGADQLSGGAGNDTLNGGGGGDTLLGEAGDDILNGDDGADVLSGGLGADTLNGGAGGDTLYAGQMGMLGFADSLGSVNRLNGGEGDDTLYSSSGKDILDGGAGNDLLTVAYGEDTPGDIFNGGDGDDEIKATNVTMDGGAGVDKLWILTGNTVTGGAGADLFEARDNDFWRWGQYGFSVITDFNAADGDRIDLGAVGGYAVGSLVFRGAVTTANFAVSAGQRYGADDLGEGATQFWTWSTSDGTYLFADFDRNGVVSTQDMVVKFSNRAVIDAASFKEAYFTATLGTAAADTFTGVAAADVYYGMGGDDLIHGGGGADVLMGNAGADQIWGDDGADTILGGEGADTLDGGAGNDHIVGGAGNDLIHGGEGDDELFAGMDWSNGVNDVNAVDVIYGDAGNDMISGAAGARGEFHGGEGDDRIYASGDIFGDAGNDTIQLGDLSIAHGGDGDDLIHGGAGPAVIYGEAGADSIYGSFQGDTIYADIGDNYVYAGDGDDRIYLGELRAGENRRIYGLSGGNGDDTFILQAAQPTASSLSISGDYGFDTLDLSLAKTAVAVDLGLDQGQNTGMGNLALSGFEAVRGGDFGSVLKGDANANRLTGGAVSDTLSGGDGVDVLVGGGGDDVLDGGAGVDVAQYAGASSNYSWVIAADGSVSVKDLRGNAPEGSDGLRNVEVLRFSDRSTILSPLNVPAANETLFSSLLRTSVASAIEKGPLGDLALTMTGAISTQEALQLVVRAAGATTSVATLAYEFFTGKIPGDAGIDYLVSPTGPNPNNLNSAYYQSFNLENRYINFAVNLGKNGEGKEAFTAKYGALSLFDATKAAYKAIFGGTPTDEKTHALIDSRTDYFAYYGGDGANGIGTKAAMVGWLLAEAQKADLGVMVKSNDAWLTDLADGSAPFAVDILDPAKGYYRSDFIYSGA
;
A
#
# COMPACT_ATOMS: atom_id res chain seq x y z
N MET A 1 -17.81 -4.51 39.84
CA MET A 1 -16.77 -5.15 39.02
C MET A 1 -15.56 -5.28 39.92
N ALA A 2 -15.05 -6.49 40.03
CA ALA A 2 -13.69 -6.74 40.50
C ALA A 2 -12.71 -6.03 39.55
N GLY A 3 -11.48 -5.77 39.96
CA GLY A 3 -10.41 -5.38 39.04
C GLY A 3 -9.55 -6.59 38.68
N TYR A 4 -8.42 -6.38 38.03
CA TYR A 4 -7.43 -7.46 37.86
C TYR A 4 -6.82 -7.86 39.22
N GLY A 5 -7.03 -9.11 39.67
CA GLY A 5 -6.45 -9.64 40.92
C GLY A 5 -7.43 -10.50 41.73
N ARG A 6 -7.04 -10.86 42.98
CA ARG A 6 -7.99 -11.50 43.91
C ARG A 6 -8.84 -10.45 44.59
N ASP A 7 -10.14 -10.49 44.33
CA ASP A 7 -11.09 -9.55 44.86
C ASP A 7 -12.14 -10.19 45.77
N THR A 8 -12.74 -9.34 46.59
CA THR A 8 -13.90 -9.68 47.40
C THR A 8 -14.95 -8.61 47.15
N VAL A 9 -16.07 -9.02 46.55
CA VAL A 9 -17.14 -8.12 46.14
C VAL A 9 -18.39 -8.46 46.94
N ASP A 10 -18.99 -7.45 47.56
CA ASP A 10 -20.21 -7.57 48.37
C ASP A 10 -21.25 -6.58 47.84
N GLY A 11 -22.40 -7.09 47.37
CA GLY A 11 -23.53 -6.31 46.84
C GLY A 11 -24.28 -5.55 47.94
N GLY A 12 -24.34 -6.09 49.15
CA GLY A 12 -25.04 -5.50 50.29
C GLY A 12 -26.55 -5.75 50.29
N GLU A 13 -27.34 -4.79 50.78
CA GLU A 13 -28.81 -4.90 50.77
C GLU A 13 -29.36 -4.29 49.48
N GLY A 14 -30.13 -5.06 48.70
CA GLY A 14 -30.65 -4.56 47.42
C GLY A 14 -30.87 -5.67 46.40
N ALA A 15 -31.32 -5.29 45.20
CA ALA A 15 -31.23 -6.16 44.04
C ALA A 15 -30.01 -5.68 43.24
N ASP A 16 -28.90 -6.37 43.40
CA ASP A 16 -27.61 -5.97 42.90
C ASP A 16 -27.21 -6.78 41.67
N ARG A 17 -26.34 -6.19 40.84
CA ARG A 17 -25.77 -6.86 39.66
C ARG A 17 -24.27 -6.99 39.88
N ILE A 18 -23.81 -8.23 39.99
CA ILE A 18 -22.44 -8.54 40.35
C ILE A 18 -21.79 -9.28 39.18
N ALA A 19 -20.87 -8.60 38.50
CA ALA A 19 -20.10 -9.18 37.40
C ALA A 19 -18.99 -10.09 37.94
N ILE A 20 -18.89 -11.27 37.35
CA ILE A 20 -17.84 -12.26 37.56
C ILE A 20 -16.82 -12.09 36.43
N GLU A 21 -15.56 -11.86 36.79
CA GLU A 21 -14.47 -11.70 35.84
C GLU A 21 -13.66 -12.98 35.81
N PHE A 22 -13.56 -13.62 34.64
CA PHE A 22 -12.73 -14.81 34.50
C PHE A 22 -11.26 -14.38 34.40
N ASP A 23 -10.54 -14.48 35.51
CA ASP A 23 -9.10 -14.27 35.57
C ASP A 23 -8.36 -15.46 36.24
N ALA A 24 -7.03 -15.39 36.34
CA ALA A 24 -6.22 -16.46 36.94
C ALA A 24 -6.22 -16.46 38.48
N PHE A 25 -6.96 -15.54 39.09
CA PHE A 25 -7.12 -15.38 40.52
C PHE A 25 -8.46 -15.96 40.97
N VAL A 26 -8.75 -15.87 42.26
CA VAL A 26 -9.97 -16.43 42.85
C VAL A 26 -10.67 -15.28 43.52
N ASP A 27 -11.84 -14.94 43.00
CA ASP A 27 -12.69 -13.93 43.56
C ASP A 27 -13.75 -14.54 44.47
N THR A 28 -14.13 -13.77 45.49
CA THR A 28 -15.22 -14.12 46.40
C THR A 28 -16.33 -13.10 46.25
N LEU A 29 -17.50 -13.54 45.78
CA LEU A 29 -18.64 -12.70 45.50
C LEU A 29 -19.78 -13.03 46.47
N THR A 30 -20.34 -11.98 47.08
CA THR A 30 -21.47 -12.06 48.01
C THR A 30 -22.57 -11.13 47.51
N GLY A 31 -23.78 -11.67 47.31
CA GLY A 31 -24.97 -10.89 46.91
C GLY A 31 -25.45 -9.99 48.03
N GLY A 32 -25.51 -10.56 49.24
CA GLY A 32 -26.10 -9.94 50.40
C GLY A 32 -27.58 -10.32 50.51
N SER A 33 -28.49 -9.34 50.54
CA SER A 33 -29.93 -9.64 50.66
C SER A 33 -30.73 -8.96 49.56
N GLY A 34 -31.52 -9.74 48.83
CA GLY A 34 -32.47 -9.28 47.84
C GLY A 34 -32.53 -10.24 46.65
N ALA A 35 -32.76 -9.72 45.44
CA ALA A 35 -32.87 -10.54 44.23
C ALA A 35 -31.74 -10.19 43.28
N ASP A 36 -30.59 -10.84 43.47
CA ASP A 36 -29.33 -10.44 42.87
C ASP A 36 -29.06 -11.15 41.54
N VAL A 37 -28.34 -10.50 40.64
CA VAL A 37 -27.92 -11.08 39.37
C VAL A 37 -26.41 -11.26 39.36
N PHE A 38 -25.97 -12.52 39.40
CA PHE A 38 -24.58 -12.89 39.21
C PHE A 38 -24.33 -13.10 37.72
N GLU A 39 -23.44 -12.28 37.16
CA GLU A 39 -23.26 -12.19 35.71
C GLU A 39 -21.87 -12.66 35.29
N ALA A 40 -21.84 -13.79 34.61
CA ALA A 40 -20.66 -14.36 33.98
C ALA A 40 -20.79 -14.18 32.46
N TYR A 41 -19.94 -13.38 31.83
CA TYR A 41 -19.94 -13.26 30.38
C TYR A 41 -19.10 -14.36 29.76
N ILE A 42 -19.73 -15.30 29.06
CA ILE A 42 -19.05 -16.41 28.39
C ILE A 42 -19.05 -16.13 26.88
N GLY A 43 -17.87 -15.99 26.29
CA GLY A 43 -17.70 -15.70 24.86
C GLY A 43 -16.71 -16.65 24.19
N SER A 44 -16.91 -16.91 22.90
CA SER A 44 -16.04 -17.78 22.09
C SER A 44 -14.69 -17.09 21.85
N GLY A 45 -13.65 -17.50 22.58
CA GLY A 45 -12.38 -16.79 22.58
C GLY A 45 -11.79 -16.53 23.97
N SER A 46 -12.59 -16.70 25.03
CA SER A 46 -12.15 -16.58 26.42
C SER A 46 -11.35 -17.82 26.86
N TYR A 47 -10.30 -18.18 26.12
CA TYR A 47 -9.55 -19.44 26.29
C TYR A 47 -8.45 -19.39 27.36
N ALA A 48 -8.38 -18.37 28.21
CA ALA A 48 -7.08 -18.05 28.82
C ALA A 48 -7.06 -17.63 30.29
N ALA A 49 -8.09 -17.84 31.12
CA ALA A 49 -7.92 -17.39 32.51
C ALA A 49 -8.55 -18.19 33.66
N SER A 50 -9.74 -18.79 33.55
CA SER A 50 -10.24 -19.63 34.67
C SER A 50 -9.56 -21.00 34.66
N THR A 51 -8.66 -21.25 35.60
CA THR A 51 -8.14 -22.62 35.81
C THR A 51 -9.07 -23.36 36.77
N ILE A 52 -9.25 -24.68 36.64
CA ILE A 52 -10.05 -25.49 37.58
C ILE A 52 -9.60 -25.26 39.05
N SER A 53 -8.31 -24.94 39.22
CA SER A 53 -7.69 -24.59 40.50
C SER A 53 -7.92 -23.16 41.01
N ALA A 54 -8.27 -22.21 40.14
CA ALA A 54 -8.52 -20.81 40.44
C ALA A 54 -9.91 -20.40 39.90
N ARG A 55 -10.96 -20.92 40.55
CA ARG A 55 -12.37 -20.69 40.22
C ARG A 55 -12.98 -19.72 41.21
N ASP A 56 -13.87 -18.85 40.73
CA ASP A 56 -14.55 -17.89 41.59
C ASP A 56 -15.63 -18.54 42.45
N VAL A 57 -15.91 -17.87 43.56
CA VAL A 57 -16.74 -18.39 44.64
C VAL A 57 -17.87 -17.42 44.93
N ILE A 58 -19.11 -17.88 44.76
CA ILE A 58 -20.31 -17.18 45.20
C ILE A 58 -20.73 -17.73 46.55
N THR A 59 -20.84 -16.86 47.56
CA THR A 59 -20.96 -17.31 48.96
C THR A 59 -22.40 -17.52 49.45
N ASP A 60 -23.40 -16.94 48.81
CA ASP A 60 -24.76 -16.79 49.36
C ASP A 60 -25.92 -16.86 48.35
N PHE A 61 -25.71 -17.41 47.15
CA PHE A 61 -26.76 -17.51 46.12
C PHE A 61 -28.05 -18.21 46.60
N SER A 62 -29.20 -17.55 46.40
CA SER A 62 -30.53 -18.04 46.77
C SER A 62 -31.59 -17.76 45.70
N ALA A 63 -31.90 -18.78 44.88
CA ALA A 63 -33.00 -18.71 43.91
C ALA A 63 -34.37 -18.42 44.56
N ALA A 64 -34.54 -18.71 45.86
CA ALA A 64 -35.75 -18.43 46.61
C ALA A 64 -35.89 -16.95 47.00
N GLU A 65 -34.79 -16.23 47.17
CA GLU A 65 -34.76 -14.78 47.42
C GLU A 65 -34.92 -13.97 46.13
N GLY A 66 -34.64 -14.60 44.99
CA GLY A 66 -34.87 -14.05 43.66
C GLY A 66 -33.64 -14.07 42.77
N ASP A 67 -32.52 -14.57 43.29
CA ASP A 67 -31.24 -14.51 42.60
C ASP A 67 -31.26 -15.25 41.27
N ARG A 68 -30.53 -14.73 40.29
CA ARG A 68 -30.39 -15.30 38.95
C ARG A 68 -28.95 -15.29 38.46
N ILE A 69 -28.63 -16.28 37.65
CA ILE A 69 -27.37 -16.38 36.92
C ILE A 69 -27.60 -15.84 35.51
N SER A 70 -26.72 -14.96 35.05
CA SER A 70 -26.69 -14.42 33.69
C SER A 70 -25.41 -14.90 33.03
N LEU A 71 -25.51 -15.69 31.96
CA LEU A 71 -24.33 -16.16 31.20
C LEU A 71 -23.94 -15.22 30.04
N GLY A 72 -24.58 -14.05 29.96
CA GLY A 72 -24.34 -13.08 28.90
C GLY A 72 -24.89 -13.48 27.53
N VAL A 73 -25.76 -14.49 27.47
CA VAL A 73 -26.36 -15.03 26.24
C VAL A 73 -27.73 -14.42 25.95
N THR A 74 -28.10 -14.34 24.68
CA THR A 74 -29.43 -13.95 24.20
C THR A 74 -29.92 -15.01 23.23
N GLY A 75 -31.19 -15.45 23.34
CA GLY A 75 -31.75 -16.49 22.45
C GLY A 75 -31.07 -17.86 22.57
N GLY A 76 -30.42 -18.16 23.70
CA GLY A 76 -29.73 -19.43 23.96
C GLY A 76 -28.42 -19.65 23.21
N ARG A 77 -27.87 -18.63 22.52
CA ARG A 77 -26.62 -18.73 21.75
C ARG A 77 -25.46 -18.00 22.42
N LEU A 78 -24.25 -18.57 22.33
CA LEU A 78 -23.01 -17.90 22.71
C LEU A 78 -22.61 -16.83 21.69
N SER A 79 -22.07 -15.72 22.18
CA SER A 79 -21.50 -14.67 21.33
C SER A 79 -20.22 -15.19 20.66
N GLY A 80 -20.26 -15.30 19.32
CA GLY A 80 -19.11 -15.50 18.43
C GLY A 80 -18.89 -16.92 17.86
N ASN A 81 -19.56 -17.96 18.36
CA ASN A 81 -19.49 -19.32 17.78
C ASN A 81 -20.83 -19.87 17.27
N ASN A 82 -21.95 -19.13 17.43
CA ASN A 82 -23.32 -19.59 17.15
C ASN A 82 -23.79 -20.87 17.88
N ASP A 83 -22.96 -21.48 18.74
CA ASP A 83 -23.32 -22.67 19.50
C ASP A 83 -24.49 -22.41 20.48
N TYR A 84 -25.44 -23.35 20.55
CA TYR A 84 -26.54 -23.30 21.52
C TYR A 84 -26.13 -23.86 22.89
N LEU A 85 -26.61 -23.23 23.96
CA LEU A 85 -26.46 -23.74 25.33
C LEU A 85 -27.49 -24.84 25.58
N LEU A 86 -27.01 -25.97 26.05
CA LEU A 86 -27.83 -27.12 26.40
C LEU A 86 -27.76 -27.40 27.91
N TRP A 87 -28.92 -27.46 28.57
CA TRP A 87 -29.01 -27.80 29.98
C TRP A 87 -29.11 -29.31 30.18
N PHE A 88 -28.05 -29.93 30.72
CA PHE A 88 -28.00 -31.37 31.00
C PHE A 88 -28.33 -31.73 32.46
N GLY A 89 -28.43 -30.73 33.34
CA GLY A 89 -28.78 -30.96 34.75
C GLY A 89 -27.60 -31.41 35.61
N ALA A 90 -27.84 -32.34 36.55
CA ALA A 90 -26.85 -32.72 37.55
C ALA A 90 -26.06 -33.97 37.18
N ILE A 91 -24.73 -33.87 37.17
CA ILE A 91 -23.80 -34.99 37.01
C ILE A 91 -23.91 -35.90 38.23
N THR A 92 -24.49 -37.09 38.03
CA THR A 92 -24.68 -38.11 39.08
C THR A 92 -23.77 -39.32 38.93
N THR A 93 -22.88 -39.31 37.93
CA THR A 93 -21.96 -40.40 37.62
C THR A 93 -21.10 -40.76 38.83
N PRO A 94 -21.17 -42.01 39.35
CA PRO A 94 -20.43 -42.41 40.53
C PRO A 94 -18.91 -42.27 40.35
N GLY A 95 -18.25 -41.56 41.28
CA GLY A 95 -16.80 -41.38 41.28
C GLY A 95 -16.29 -40.19 40.45
N PHE A 96 -17.18 -39.38 39.86
CA PHE A 96 -16.79 -38.11 39.25
C PHE A 96 -16.12 -37.19 40.29
N SER A 97 -15.07 -36.48 39.88
CA SER A 97 -14.35 -35.51 40.70
C SER A 97 -13.91 -34.34 39.83
N LEU A 98 -13.97 -33.12 40.37
CA LEU A 98 -13.55 -31.90 39.69
C LEU A 98 -12.01 -31.81 39.58
N VAL A 99 -11.44 -32.49 38.58
CA VAL A 99 -10.00 -32.49 38.26
C VAL A 99 -9.80 -32.34 36.76
N ALA A 100 -8.72 -31.66 36.34
CA ALA A 100 -8.36 -31.52 34.94
C ALA A 100 -8.20 -32.89 34.27
N GLY A 101 -8.82 -33.07 33.10
CA GLY A 101 -8.89 -34.31 32.33
C GLY A 101 -10.06 -35.25 32.69
N ALA A 102 -10.98 -34.84 33.56
CA ALA A 102 -12.17 -35.66 33.86
C ALA A 102 -13.17 -35.66 32.70
N THR A 103 -13.67 -36.82 32.31
CA THR A 103 -14.71 -36.94 31.27
C THR A 103 -16.06 -36.46 31.80
N LEU A 104 -16.72 -35.59 31.04
CA LEU A 104 -18.09 -35.16 31.30
C LEU A 104 -19.05 -36.21 30.70
N PRO A 105 -20.06 -36.68 31.46
CA PRO A 105 -20.92 -37.77 31.03
C PRO A 105 -21.91 -37.40 29.92
N ASP A 106 -22.19 -36.11 29.74
CA ASP A 106 -23.24 -35.59 28.88
C ASP A 106 -22.65 -34.56 27.89
N ALA A 107 -21.63 -34.98 27.13
CA ALA A 107 -21.01 -34.16 26.10
C ALA A 107 -21.91 -34.12 24.84
N PRO A 108 -22.24 -32.93 24.31
CA PRO A 108 -23.07 -32.83 23.12
C PRO A 108 -22.22 -33.08 21.86
N ASP A 109 -22.87 -33.26 20.72
CA ASP A 109 -22.17 -33.26 19.44
C ASP A 109 -21.50 -31.88 19.20
N PRO A 110 -20.43 -31.82 18.38
CA PRO A 110 -19.76 -30.56 18.04
C PRO A 110 -20.77 -29.52 17.50
N GLY A 111 -20.74 -28.29 18.03
CA GLY A 111 -21.70 -27.20 17.69
C GLY A 111 -22.66 -26.81 18.81
N PHE A 112 -22.53 -27.42 19.99
CA PHE A 112 -23.34 -27.13 21.19
C PHE A 112 -22.46 -27.03 22.43
N VAL A 113 -22.84 -26.19 23.39
CA VAL A 113 -22.13 -26.05 24.68
C VAL A 113 -22.97 -26.64 25.81
N SER A 114 -22.40 -27.60 26.54
CA SER A 114 -23.11 -28.22 27.67
C SER A 114 -22.99 -27.42 28.95
N VAL A 115 -24.12 -27.28 29.64
CA VAL A 115 -24.21 -26.70 30.98
C VAL A 115 -24.73 -27.75 31.95
N SER A 116 -23.89 -28.07 32.94
CA SER A 116 -24.12 -29.11 33.92
C SER A 116 -23.81 -28.62 35.34
N THR A 117 -24.29 -29.37 36.33
CA THR A 117 -24.00 -29.11 37.75
C THR A 117 -23.41 -30.32 38.44
N TRP A 118 -22.57 -30.10 39.45
CA TRP A 118 -22.07 -31.17 40.30
C TRP A 118 -21.97 -30.70 41.76
N THR A 119 -22.29 -31.55 42.73
CA THR A 119 -22.27 -31.18 44.15
C THR A 119 -21.25 -32.01 44.92
N ASN A 120 -20.37 -31.36 45.67
CA ASN A 120 -19.40 -32.04 46.53
C ASN A 120 -19.00 -31.19 47.75
N ALA A 121 -18.77 -31.86 48.89
CA ALA A 121 -18.26 -31.28 50.13
C ALA A 121 -18.98 -30.02 50.65
N GLY A 122 -20.26 -29.83 50.32
CA GLY A 122 -21.06 -28.68 50.78
C GLY A 122 -21.07 -27.47 49.83
N SER A 123 -20.53 -27.62 48.61
CA SER A 123 -20.65 -26.66 47.51
C SER A 123 -21.32 -27.29 46.28
N THR A 124 -22.02 -26.47 45.50
CA THR A 124 -22.50 -26.83 44.14
C THR A 124 -21.61 -26.14 43.13
N TYR A 125 -21.22 -26.84 42.08
CA TYR A 125 -20.37 -26.35 40.99
C TYR A 125 -21.22 -26.27 39.73
N LEU A 126 -21.21 -25.12 39.07
CA LEU A 126 -21.69 -24.96 37.70
C LEU A 126 -20.52 -25.25 36.76
N ILE A 127 -20.70 -26.16 35.82
CA ILE A 127 -19.67 -26.61 34.87
C ILE A 127 -20.19 -26.34 33.46
N ILE A 128 -19.39 -25.66 32.65
CA ILE A 128 -19.72 -25.30 31.27
C ILE A 128 -18.58 -25.77 30.37
N ASP A 129 -18.86 -26.79 29.56
CA ASP A 129 -17.92 -27.35 28.57
C ASP A 129 -17.90 -26.44 27.34
N ASN A 130 -17.16 -25.34 27.46
CA ASN A 130 -17.23 -24.24 26.51
C ASN A 130 -16.57 -24.56 25.17
N ASN A 131 -15.72 -25.59 25.11
CA ASN A 131 -15.06 -26.05 23.89
C ASN A 131 -15.66 -27.36 23.34
N SER A 132 -16.72 -27.87 23.97
CA SER A 132 -17.51 -29.03 23.53
C SER A 132 -16.69 -30.30 23.31
N ASN A 133 -15.58 -30.48 24.03
CA ASN A 133 -14.72 -31.65 23.86
C ASN A 133 -15.03 -32.80 24.83
N GLY A 134 -16.03 -32.64 25.70
CA GLY A 134 -16.48 -33.63 26.67
C GLY A 134 -15.46 -33.92 27.78
N THR A 135 -14.44 -33.09 27.95
CA THR A 135 -13.33 -33.29 28.88
C THR A 135 -13.05 -32.03 29.67
N LEU A 136 -13.23 -32.07 30.99
CA LEU A 136 -12.99 -30.94 31.87
C LEU A 136 -11.52 -30.46 31.84
N ASN A 137 -11.24 -29.27 31.32
CA ASN A 137 -9.90 -28.72 31.13
C ASN A 137 -9.87 -27.18 31.25
N ASP A 138 -8.72 -26.54 30.99
CA ASP A 138 -8.54 -25.08 31.13
C ASP A 138 -9.33 -24.25 30.09
N GLY A 139 -9.96 -24.90 29.12
CA GLY A 139 -10.92 -24.31 28.18
C GLY A 139 -12.38 -24.37 28.64
N ASP A 140 -12.65 -24.80 29.88
CA ASP A 140 -14.00 -24.91 30.45
C ASP A 140 -14.19 -23.95 31.63
N VAL A 141 -15.43 -23.54 31.86
CA VAL A 141 -15.77 -22.62 32.95
C VAL A 141 -16.33 -23.40 34.13
N VAL A 142 -15.81 -23.09 35.31
CA VAL A 142 -16.30 -23.64 36.58
C VAL A 142 -16.55 -22.51 37.57
N ILE A 143 -17.74 -22.47 38.16
CA ILE A 143 -18.11 -21.52 39.23
C ILE A 143 -18.53 -22.31 40.47
N GLU A 144 -17.98 -21.96 41.64
CA GLU A 144 -18.34 -22.59 42.91
C GLU A 144 -19.40 -21.77 43.66
N PHE A 145 -20.48 -22.43 44.08
CA PHE A 145 -21.53 -21.89 44.93
C PHE A 145 -21.44 -22.53 46.32
N GLN A 146 -21.09 -21.73 47.34
CA GLN A 146 -21.05 -22.21 48.72
C GLN A 146 -22.47 -22.46 49.25
N GLY A 147 -22.62 -23.46 50.14
CA GLY A 147 -23.92 -23.78 50.73
C GLY A 147 -24.80 -24.73 49.90
N SER A 148 -24.29 -25.23 48.77
CA SER A 148 -24.95 -26.21 47.89
C SER A 148 -26.39 -25.84 47.43
N PRO A 149 -26.60 -24.69 46.76
CA PRO A 149 -27.89 -24.40 46.13
C PRO A 149 -28.21 -25.44 45.03
N THR A 150 -29.52 -25.65 44.78
CA THR A 150 -30.00 -26.43 43.63
C THR A 150 -30.21 -25.48 42.45
N LEU A 151 -29.51 -25.71 41.35
CA LEU A 151 -29.66 -24.93 40.11
C LEU A 151 -30.50 -25.73 39.09
N ALA A 152 -31.40 -25.03 38.41
CA ALA A 152 -32.26 -25.52 37.32
C ALA A 152 -32.34 -24.42 36.25
N PRO A 153 -32.91 -24.64 35.04
CA PRO A 153 -33.00 -23.59 34.01
C PRO A 153 -33.64 -22.29 34.52
N SER A 154 -34.59 -22.38 35.45
CA SER A 154 -35.23 -21.22 36.10
C SER A 154 -34.32 -20.41 37.03
N ALA A 155 -33.14 -20.93 37.41
CA ALA A 155 -32.12 -20.21 38.16
C ALA A 155 -31.31 -19.26 37.26
N PHE A 156 -31.46 -19.35 35.94
CA PHE A 156 -30.85 -18.46 34.97
C PHE A 156 -31.84 -17.39 34.50
N LYS A 157 -31.35 -16.35 33.83
CA LYS A 157 -32.24 -15.42 33.12
C LYS A 157 -33.06 -16.17 32.04
N ALA A 158 -34.23 -15.64 31.71
CA ALA A 158 -35.04 -16.18 30.62
C ALA A 158 -34.23 -16.23 29.31
N GLU A 159 -34.57 -17.16 28.42
CA GLU A 159 -33.89 -17.37 27.12
C GLU A 159 -32.43 -17.83 27.21
N THR A 160 -31.98 -18.30 28.38
CA THR A 160 -30.64 -18.91 28.51
C THR A 160 -30.54 -20.26 27.77
N PHE A 161 -31.65 -21.01 27.65
CA PHE A 161 -31.74 -22.29 26.94
C PHE A 161 -32.97 -22.27 26.03
N SER A 162 -32.81 -22.40 24.71
CA SER A 162 -33.87 -22.19 23.70
C SER A 162 -34.10 -23.36 22.73
N ALA A 163 -33.17 -24.32 22.61
CA ALA A 163 -33.25 -25.43 21.67
C ALA A 163 -33.66 -26.77 22.33
N VAL A 164 -34.37 -27.62 21.57
CA VAL A 164 -34.72 -29.01 21.92
C VAL A 164 -34.02 -29.96 20.95
N VAL A 165 -33.57 -31.11 21.47
CA VAL A 165 -32.69 -32.04 20.75
C VAL A 165 -33.21 -33.47 20.88
N GLY A 166 -33.26 -34.18 19.75
CA GLY A 166 -33.71 -35.56 19.57
C GLY A 166 -32.63 -36.60 19.87
N SER A 167 -32.86 -37.84 19.42
CA SER A 167 -32.00 -39.00 19.63
C SER A 167 -31.52 -39.59 18.30
N ALA A 168 -30.70 -40.64 18.34
CA ALA A 168 -30.34 -41.38 17.13
C ALA A 168 -31.41 -42.39 16.66
N ASN A 169 -32.67 -42.27 17.12
CA ASN A 169 -33.80 -43.08 16.67
C ASN A 169 -34.97 -42.16 16.32
N ALA A 170 -35.88 -42.68 15.49
CA ALA A 170 -37.13 -42.01 15.11
C ALA A 170 -37.87 -41.38 16.31
N ASP A 171 -37.96 -40.06 16.27
CA ASP A 171 -38.62 -39.18 17.20
C ASP A 171 -39.90 -38.58 16.59
N THR A 172 -40.85 -38.21 17.44
CA THR A 172 -42.09 -37.55 17.00
C THR A 172 -42.36 -36.38 17.91
N TRP A 173 -42.35 -35.18 17.33
CA TRP A 173 -42.49 -33.93 18.04
C TRP A 173 -43.57 -33.03 17.47
N THR A 174 -44.15 -32.24 18.36
CA THR A 174 -45.11 -31.19 18.01
C THR A 174 -44.80 -29.99 18.90
N GLY A 175 -44.48 -28.88 18.26
CA GLY A 175 -44.17 -27.59 18.86
C GLY A 175 -45.37 -26.90 19.50
N GLY A 176 -45.10 -25.72 20.05
CA GLY A 176 -46.07 -24.78 20.58
C GLY A 176 -46.61 -23.83 19.50
N ALA A 177 -47.25 -22.74 19.92
CA ALA A 177 -47.75 -21.70 19.00
C ALA A 177 -46.81 -20.49 18.91
N GLY A 178 -45.51 -20.70 19.15
CA GLY A 178 -44.49 -19.66 19.10
C GLY A 178 -43.16 -20.25 18.65
N ALA A 179 -42.20 -19.40 18.32
CA ALA A 179 -40.92 -19.81 17.71
C ALA A 179 -40.20 -20.92 18.49
N ASP A 180 -40.10 -22.09 17.86
CA ASP A 180 -39.46 -23.28 18.39
C ASP A 180 -38.18 -23.64 17.62
N ILE A 181 -37.25 -24.33 18.29
CA ILE A 181 -35.98 -24.77 17.70
C ILE A 181 -35.78 -26.25 18.02
N TYR A 182 -35.78 -27.10 16.98
CA TYR A 182 -35.73 -28.56 17.07
C TYR A 182 -34.64 -29.16 16.17
N PHE A 183 -33.88 -30.09 16.72
CA PHE A 183 -32.89 -30.92 15.99
C PHE A 183 -33.19 -32.40 16.21
N GLY A 184 -33.52 -33.17 15.17
CA GLY A 184 -33.88 -34.59 15.24
C GLY A 184 -32.71 -35.54 15.40
N PHE A 185 -31.57 -35.22 14.77
CA PHE A 185 -30.32 -35.99 14.68
C PHE A 185 -30.37 -37.23 13.81
N GLY A 186 -31.01 -38.32 14.22
CA GLY A 186 -30.95 -39.54 13.42
C GLY A 186 -32.12 -40.48 13.61
N GLY A 187 -32.43 -41.25 12.59
CA GLY A 187 -33.69 -41.98 12.48
C GLY A 187 -34.71 -41.18 11.66
N ASP A 188 -35.82 -41.82 11.30
CA ASP A 188 -36.87 -41.18 10.48
C ASP A 188 -37.81 -40.37 11.39
N ASP A 189 -37.60 -39.06 11.45
CA ASP A 189 -38.23 -38.15 12.39
C ASP A 189 -39.49 -37.48 11.81
N VAL A 190 -40.46 -37.20 12.69
CA VAL A 190 -41.65 -36.42 12.35
C VAL A 190 -41.73 -35.21 13.26
N ILE A 191 -41.47 -34.02 12.71
CA ILE A 191 -41.41 -32.77 13.44
C ILE A 191 -42.45 -31.80 12.87
N SER A 192 -43.22 -31.16 13.75
CA SER A 192 -44.20 -30.14 13.37
C SER A 192 -44.03 -28.92 14.27
N GLY A 193 -43.78 -27.76 13.66
CA GLY A 193 -43.62 -26.47 14.31
C GLY A 193 -44.94 -25.90 14.86
N GLN A 194 -46.00 -25.95 14.03
CA GLN A 194 -47.32 -25.34 14.25
C GLN A 194 -47.30 -23.83 13.91
N ASP A 195 -47.95 -22.97 14.69
CA ASP A 195 -47.86 -21.52 14.48
C ASP A 195 -46.55 -21.06 15.11
N GLY A 196 -45.74 -20.23 14.44
CA GLY A 196 -44.42 -19.93 14.96
C GLY A 196 -43.52 -19.20 13.99
N ALA A 197 -42.23 -19.28 14.21
CA ALA A 197 -41.19 -18.93 13.25
C ALA A 197 -40.06 -19.89 13.60
N ASP A 198 -40.22 -21.11 13.12
CA ASP A 198 -39.64 -22.30 13.70
C ASP A 198 -38.37 -22.71 12.96
N GLN A 199 -37.41 -23.27 13.68
CA GLN A 199 -36.19 -23.85 13.10
C GLN A 199 -36.22 -25.35 13.35
N LEU A 200 -36.45 -26.11 12.28
CA LEU A 200 -36.59 -27.57 12.32
C LEU A 200 -35.46 -28.22 11.50
N SER A 201 -34.71 -29.13 12.11
CA SER A 201 -33.73 -29.99 11.42
C SER A 201 -34.08 -31.46 11.68
N GLY A 202 -34.18 -32.25 10.61
CA GLY A 202 -34.44 -33.69 10.66
C GLY A 202 -33.18 -34.45 11.04
N GLY A 203 -32.12 -34.34 10.24
CA GLY A 203 -30.84 -34.98 10.49
C GLY A 203 -30.63 -36.16 9.54
N ALA A 204 -30.12 -37.28 10.06
CA ALA A 204 -29.88 -38.47 9.25
C ALA A 204 -31.07 -39.43 9.30
N GLY A 205 -31.83 -39.56 8.23
CA GLY A 205 -33.04 -40.38 8.15
C GLY A 205 -33.94 -39.87 7.04
N ASN A 206 -35.06 -40.56 6.79
CA ASN A 206 -36.07 -40.02 5.87
C ASN A 206 -37.12 -39.28 6.70
N ASP A 207 -36.97 -37.96 6.77
CA ASP A 207 -37.66 -37.11 7.72
C ASP A 207 -38.89 -36.45 7.11
N THR A 208 -39.85 -36.10 7.98
CA THR A 208 -41.03 -35.32 7.61
C THR A 208 -41.13 -34.10 8.50
N LEU A 209 -40.89 -32.92 7.91
CA LEU A 209 -40.89 -31.63 8.59
C LEU A 209 -42.06 -30.79 8.07
N ASN A 210 -42.86 -30.25 8.99
CA ASN A 210 -43.93 -29.29 8.66
C ASN A 210 -43.73 -28.04 9.50
N GLY A 211 -43.53 -26.89 8.84
CA GLY A 211 -43.40 -25.57 9.47
C GLY A 211 -44.71 -25.19 10.14
N GLY A 212 -45.72 -24.92 9.31
CA GLY A 212 -47.09 -24.66 9.73
C GLY A 212 -47.48 -23.23 9.39
N GLY A 213 -47.60 -22.36 10.39
CA GLY A 213 -47.95 -20.96 10.15
C GLY A 213 -46.84 -20.04 10.62
N GLY A 214 -46.30 -19.19 9.75
CA GLY A 214 -45.22 -18.26 10.07
C GLY A 214 -44.02 -18.44 9.16
N GLY A 215 -42.92 -17.73 9.41
CA GLY A 215 -41.72 -17.84 8.57
C GLY A 215 -40.76 -18.86 9.15
N ASP A 216 -40.72 -20.05 8.57
CA ASP A 216 -40.05 -21.22 9.12
C ASP A 216 -38.74 -21.55 8.36
N THR A 217 -37.84 -22.28 9.03
CA THR A 217 -36.63 -22.83 8.42
C THR A 217 -36.61 -24.34 8.63
N LEU A 218 -36.67 -25.10 7.54
CA LEU A 218 -36.73 -26.56 7.53
C LEU A 218 -35.49 -27.13 6.83
N LEU A 219 -34.76 -28.00 7.52
CA LEU A 219 -33.56 -28.68 7.01
C LEU A 219 -33.77 -30.20 7.09
N GLY A 220 -33.89 -30.87 5.94
CA GLY A 220 -33.99 -32.34 5.88
C GLY A 220 -32.68 -33.02 6.29
N GLU A 221 -31.57 -32.52 5.73
CA GLU A 221 -30.21 -33.02 5.92
C GLU A 221 -29.86 -34.29 5.14
N ALA A 222 -29.96 -35.50 5.67
CA ALA A 222 -29.49 -36.70 4.97
C ALA A 222 -30.54 -37.80 4.94
N GLY A 223 -31.13 -38.01 3.76
CA GLY A 223 -32.12 -39.03 3.46
C GLY A 223 -33.09 -38.52 2.39
N ASP A 224 -34.12 -39.30 2.07
CA ASP A 224 -35.16 -38.83 1.15
C ASP A 224 -36.28 -38.15 1.96
N ASP A 225 -36.28 -36.82 1.98
CA ASP A 225 -37.06 -36.02 2.93
C ASP A 225 -38.32 -35.39 2.33
N ILE A 226 -39.29 -35.09 3.20
CA ILE A 226 -40.51 -34.34 2.86
C ILE A 226 -40.58 -33.09 3.75
N LEU A 227 -40.47 -31.92 3.11
CA LEU A 227 -40.52 -30.62 3.77
C LEU A 227 -41.73 -29.82 3.25
N ASN A 228 -42.59 -29.36 4.16
CA ASN A 228 -43.72 -28.48 3.85
C ASN A 228 -43.59 -27.19 4.68
N GLY A 229 -43.49 -26.04 4.02
CA GLY A 229 -43.51 -24.71 4.67
C GLY A 229 -44.90 -24.36 5.21
N ASP A 230 -45.92 -24.58 4.37
CA ASP A 230 -47.34 -24.25 4.59
C ASP A 230 -47.61 -22.73 4.45
N ASP A 231 -48.17 -22.02 5.44
CA ASP A 231 -48.48 -20.59 5.33
C ASP A 231 -47.30 -19.78 5.88
N GLY A 232 -46.57 -19.02 5.08
CA GLY A 232 -45.30 -18.51 5.58
C GLY A 232 -44.48 -17.68 4.62
N ALA A 233 -43.25 -17.41 5.01
CA ALA A 233 -42.20 -17.03 4.07
C ALA A 233 -41.02 -17.90 4.50
N ASP A 234 -40.95 -19.07 3.91
CA ASP A 234 -40.25 -20.23 4.46
C ASP A 234 -38.93 -20.48 3.75
N VAL A 235 -38.00 -21.12 4.46
CA VAL A 235 -36.71 -21.54 3.92
C VAL A 235 -36.57 -23.04 4.07
N LEU A 236 -36.57 -23.77 2.96
CA LEU A 236 -36.52 -25.24 2.92
C LEU A 236 -35.23 -25.73 2.27
N SER A 237 -34.58 -26.73 2.86
CA SER A 237 -33.41 -27.40 2.30
C SER A 237 -33.58 -28.91 2.40
N GLY A 238 -33.60 -29.59 1.26
CA GLY A 238 -33.70 -31.05 1.19
C GLY A 238 -32.46 -31.71 1.80
N GLY A 239 -31.30 -31.46 1.19
CA GLY A 239 -30.04 -31.98 1.68
C GLY A 239 -29.47 -33.06 0.76
N LEU A 240 -29.05 -34.19 1.31
CA LEU A 240 -28.55 -35.35 0.58
C LEU A 240 -29.67 -36.38 0.42
N GLY A 241 -30.21 -36.52 -0.78
CA GLY A 241 -31.22 -37.53 -1.10
C GLY A 241 -32.13 -37.07 -2.21
N ALA A 242 -33.21 -37.81 -2.45
CA ALA A 242 -34.25 -37.42 -3.40
C ALA A 242 -35.43 -36.80 -2.65
N ASP A 243 -35.43 -35.48 -2.58
CA ASP A 243 -36.27 -34.72 -1.68
C ASP A 243 -37.51 -34.14 -2.38
N THR A 244 -38.57 -33.93 -1.58
CA THR A 244 -39.77 -33.22 -2.01
C THR A 244 -40.00 -32.02 -1.10
N LEU A 245 -39.90 -30.82 -1.69
CA LEU A 245 -40.07 -29.54 -1.02
C LEU A 245 -41.30 -28.83 -1.57
N ASN A 246 -42.15 -28.34 -0.68
CA ASN A 246 -43.31 -27.53 -1.01
C ASN A 246 -43.30 -26.28 -0.13
N GLY A 247 -43.14 -25.10 -0.74
CA GLY A 247 -43.15 -23.82 -0.04
C GLY A 247 -44.52 -23.58 0.58
N GLY A 248 -45.53 -23.41 -0.26
CA GLY A 248 -46.91 -23.25 0.17
C GLY A 248 -47.45 -21.89 -0.22
N ALA A 249 -47.84 -21.08 0.76
CA ALA A 249 -48.35 -19.74 0.52
C ALA A 249 -47.44 -18.68 1.16
N GLY A 250 -46.98 -17.75 0.34
CA GLY A 250 -46.08 -16.65 0.66
C GLY A 250 -44.76 -16.77 -0.12
N GLY A 251 -43.79 -15.90 0.16
CA GLY A 251 -42.56 -15.84 -0.64
C GLY A 251 -41.49 -16.75 -0.05
N ASP A 252 -41.30 -17.91 -0.66
CA ASP A 252 -40.51 -19.01 -0.10
C ASP A 252 -39.15 -19.14 -0.79
N THR A 253 -38.19 -19.75 -0.10
CA THR A 253 -36.86 -20.09 -0.65
C THR A 253 -36.57 -21.58 -0.50
N LEU A 254 -36.46 -22.29 -1.62
CA LEU A 254 -36.30 -23.75 -1.64
C LEU A 254 -34.94 -24.14 -2.23
N TYR A 255 -34.21 -24.99 -1.52
CA TYR A 255 -32.94 -25.59 -1.94
C TYR A 255 -33.10 -27.10 -2.12
N ALA A 256 -32.91 -27.57 -3.35
CA ALA A 256 -32.91 -29.01 -3.65
C ALA A 256 -31.81 -29.78 -2.91
N GLY A 257 -30.72 -29.11 -2.51
CA GLY A 257 -29.62 -29.68 -1.75
C GLY A 257 -29.40 -29.00 -0.40
N GLN A 258 -28.27 -29.29 0.23
CA GLN A 258 -27.86 -28.72 1.53
C GLN A 258 -27.73 -27.18 1.47
N MET A 259 -27.93 -26.46 2.60
CA MET A 259 -27.67 -25.02 2.79
C MET A 259 -26.28 -24.72 3.42
N GLY A 260 -25.57 -23.66 2.96
CA GLY A 260 -24.13 -23.49 3.23
C GLY A 260 -23.38 -22.47 2.34
N MET A 261 -22.61 -21.57 2.96
CA MET A 261 -21.92 -20.45 2.27
C MET A 261 -20.59 -20.84 1.59
N LEU A 262 -20.18 -22.11 1.63
CA LEU A 262 -18.89 -22.60 1.09
C LEU A 262 -19.01 -24.02 0.54
N GLY A 263 -19.55 -24.16 -0.67
CA GLY A 263 -19.42 -25.37 -1.49
C GLY A 263 -20.34 -26.52 -1.11
N PHE A 264 -21.51 -26.56 -1.74
CA PHE A 264 -22.47 -27.65 -1.67
C PHE A 264 -21.93 -28.92 -2.33
N ALA A 265 -21.60 -29.92 -1.52
CA ALA A 265 -21.27 -31.24 -1.99
C ALA A 265 -22.55 -32.09 -1.96
N ASP A 266 -23.26 -32.16 -3.09
CA ASP A 266 -24.37 -33.09 -3.27
C ASP A 266 -23.85 -34.46 -3.80
N SER A 267 -24.58 -35.51 -3.47
CA SER A 267 -24.42 -36.83 -4.07
C SER A 267 -24.94 -36.81 -5.50
N LEU A 268 -24.03 -36.91 -6.48
CA LEU A 268 -24.35 -37.07 -7.91
C LEU A 268 -25.59 -37.94 -8.18
N GLY A 269 -26.71 -37.31 -8.56
CA GLY A 269 -27.80 -37.97 -9.30
C GLY A 269 -29.11 -38.26 -8.55
N SER A 270 -29.43 -37.54 -7.47
CA SER A 270 -30.79 -37.52 -6.95
C SER A 270 -31.74 -36.75 -7.87
N VAL A 271 -33.06 -36.96 -7.73
CA VAL A 271 -34.09 -36.25 -8.50
C VAL A 271 -34.98 -35.54 -7.51
N ASN A 272 -34.77 -34.25 -7.37
CA ASN A 272 -35.50 -33.40 -6.43
C ASN A 272 -36.74 -32.80 -7.09
N ARG A 273 -37.76 -32.53 -6.27
CA ARG A 273 -39.00 -31.88 -6.69
C ARG A 273 -39.27 -30.69 -5.80
N LEU A 274 -39.22 -29.50 -6.41
CA LEU A 274 -39.49 -28.24 -5.74
C LEU A 274 -40.74 -27.62 -6.35
N ASN A 275 -41.64 -27.16 -5.48
CA ASN A 275 -42.83 -26.41 -5.84
C ASN A 275 -42.90 -25.17 -4.93
N GLY A 276 -42.83 -23.97 -5.50
CA GLY A 276 -42.93 -22.71 -4.76
C GLY A 276 -44.32 -22.56 -4.15
N GLY A 277 -45.33 -22.45 -5.01
CA GLY A 277 -46.73 -22.43 -4.60
C GLY A 277 -47.42 -21.11 -4.96
N GLU A 278 -48.04 -20.44 -3.99
CA GLU A 278 -48.57 -19.08 -4.17
C GLU A 278 -47.61 -18.07 -3.55
N GLY A 279 -47.08 -17.11 -4.31
CA GLY A 279 -46.16 -16.10 -3.80
C GLY A 279 -45.00 -15.88 -4.76
N ASP A 280 -44.14 -14.91 -4.46
CA ASP A 280 -42.94 -14.67 -5.26
C ASP A 280 -41.80 -15.52 -4.67
N ASP A 281 -41.53 -16.67 -5.28
CA ASP A 281 -40.68 -17.72 -4.73
C ASP A 281 -39.25 -17.73 -5.32
N THR A 282 -38.30 -18.35 -4.63
CA THR A 282 -36.95 -18.59 -5.13
C THR A 282 -36.56 -20.06 -5.00
N LEU A 283 -36.30 -20.72 -6.13
CA LEU A 283 -36.00 -22.14 -6.20
C LEU A 283 -34.58 -22.38 -6.73
N TYR A 284 -33.79 -23.15 -5.99
CA TYR A 284 -32.43 -23.55 -6.33
C TYR A 284 -32.35 -25.04 -6.63
N SER A 285 -31.97 -25.43 -7.85
CA SER A 285 -31.68 -26.83 -8.20
C SER A 285 -30.34 -27.30 -7.61
N SER A 286 -30.11 -28.61 -7.60
CA SER A 286 -28.85 -29.24 -7.20
C SER A 286 -28.30 -30.10 -8.35
N SER A 287 -27.39 -31.05 -8.06
CA SER A 287 -26.87 -31.93 -9.10
C SER A 287 -27.85 -33.06 -9.39
N GLY A 288 -28.39 -33.15 -10.59
CA GLY A 288 -29.44 -34.15 -10.81
C GLY A 288 -30.19 -34.02 -12.10
N LYS A 289 -31.44 -34.49 -12.06
CA LYS A 289 -32.47 -34.21 -13.09
C LYS A 289 -33.68 -33.68 -12.38
N ASP A 290 -33.54 -32.47 -11.89
CA ASP A 290 -34.48 -31.82 -11.00
C ASP A 290 -35.65 -31.23 -11.77
N ILE A 291 -36.75 -31.04 -11.05
CA ILE A 291 -37.97 -30.42 -11.56
C ILE A 291 -38.33 -29.31 -10.58
N LEU A 292 -38.28 -28.08 -11.11
CA LEU A 292 -38.65 -26.87 -10.40
C LEU A 292 -39.90 -26.29 -11.07
N ASP A 293 -40.89 -25.98 -10.24
CA ASP A 293 -42.15 -25.33 -10.62
C ASP A 293 -42.33 -24.14 -9.68
N GLY A 294 -42.29 -22.91 -10.21
CA GLY A 294 -42.45 -21.69 -9.41
C GLY A 294 -43.86 -21.63 -8.84
N GLY A 295 -44.85 -21.72 -9.72
CA GLY A 295 -46.25 -21.78 -9.34
C GLY A 295 -46.98 -20.51 -9.75
N ALA A 296 -47.52 -19.76 -8.79
CA ALA A 296 -48.22 -18.52 -9.04
C ALA A 296 -47.56 -17.36 -8.28
N GLY A 297 -47.15 -16.33 -9.01
CA GLY A 297 -46.36 -15.21 -8.50
C GLY A 297 -45.15 -14.98 -9.39
N ASN A 298 -44.30 -14.03 -9.04
CA ASN A 298 -43.12 -13.72 -9.85
C ASN A 298 -41.92 -14.47 -9.28
N ASP A 299 -41.59 -15.60 -9.88
CA ASP A 299 -40.67 -16.58 -9.31
C ASP A 299 -39.25 -16.47 -9.87
N LEU A 300 -38.25 -16.82 -9.07
CA LEU A 300 -36.86 -16.97 -9.49
C LEU A 300 -36.44 -18.44 -9.45
N LEU A 301 -36.18 -19.03 -10.62
CA LEU A 301 -35.69 -20.40 -10.74
C LEU A 301 -34.23 -20.40 -11.19
N THR A 302 -33.33 -20.94 -10.37
CA THR A 302 -31.89 -20.92 -10.66
C THR A 302 -31.13 -22.14 -10.16
N VAL A 303 -29.83 -22.23 -10.48
CA VAL A 303 -28.92 -23.31 -10.07
C VAL A 303 -28.14 -22.86 -8.82
N ALA A 304 -27.99 -23.73 -7.83
CA ALA A 304 -27.30 -23.38 -6.58
C ALA A 304 -25.81 -23.05 -6.80
N TYR A 305 -25.02 -23.90 -7.46
CA TYR A 305 -23.65 -23.68 -7.98
C TYR A 305 -23.13 -24.98 -8.63
N GLY A 306 -22.56 -24.92 -9.85
CA GLY A 306 -21.99 -26.09 -10.54
C GLY A 306 -22.60 -26.34 -11.92
N GLU A 307 -21.93 -27.14 -12.77
CA GLU A 307 -22.48 -27.52 -14.07
C GLU A 307 -23.54 -28.60 -13.88
N ASP A 308 -24.78 -28.31 -14.26
CA ASP A 308 -25.85 -29.29 -14.17
C ASP A 308 -25.71 -30.40 -15.22
N THR A 309 -26.21 -31.58 -14.90
CA THR A 309 -26.25 -32.66 -15.88
C THR A 309 -27.44 -32.47 -16.82
N PRO A 310 -27.29 -32.67 -18.16
CA PRO A 310 -28.38 -32.38 -19.08
C PRO A 310 -29.70 -33.09 -18.71
N GLY A 311 -30.75 -32.32 -18.45
CA GLY A 311 -32.10 -32.86 -18.31
C GLY A 311 -33.05 -32.18 -17.34
N ASP A 312 -32.67 -31.12 -16.63
CA ASP A 312 -33.58 -30.42 -15.73
C ASP A 312 -34.68 -29.68 -16.47
N ILE A 313 -35.80 -29.50 -15.78
CA ILE A 313 -37.01 -28.84 -16.27
C ILE A 313 -37.38 -27.74 -15.28
N PHE A 314 -37.36 -26.51 -15.77
CA PHE A 314 -37.68 -25.31 -14.99
C PHE A 314 -38.94 -24.70 -15.62
N ASN A 315 -39.99 -24.57 -14.83
CA ASN A 315 -41.26 -23.97 -15.23
C ASN A 315 -41.55 -22.79 -14.30
N GLY A 316 -41.65 -21.58 -14.86
CA GLY A 316 -41.98 -20.38 -14.10
C GLY A 316 -43.40 -20.49 -13.54
N GLY A 317 -44.39 -20.50 -14.42
CA GLY A 317 -45.78 -20.72 -14.05
C GLY A 317 -46.67 -19.54 -14.46
N ASP A 318 -47.50 -19.07 -13.53
CA ASP A 318 -48.32 -17.88 -13.71
C ASP A 318 -47.63 -16.68 -13.02
N GLY A 319 -47.19 -15.68 -13.78
CA GLY A 319 -46.52 -14.48 -13.25
C GLY A 319 -45.36 -14.05 -14.14
N ASP A 320 -44.67 -12.98 -13.75
CA ASP A 320 -43.51 -12.48 -14.48
C ASP A 320 -42.23 -13.12 -13.89
N ASP A 321 -41.81 -14.26 -14.46
CA ASP A 321 -40.81 -15.14 -13.85
C ASP A 321 -39.37 -14.87 -14.35
N GLU A 322 -38.36 -15.14 -13.53
CA GLU A 322 -36.94 -15.13 -13.92
C GLU A 322 -36.32 -16.53 -13.86
N ILE A 323 -35.82 -17.02 -14.99
CA ILE A 323 -35.22 -18.36 -15.10
C ILE A 323 -33.76 -18.26 -15.52
N LYS A 324 -32.85 -18.78 -14.67
CA LYS A 324 -31.39 -18.71 -14.87
C LYS A 324 -30.69 -20.04 -14.60
N ALA A 325 -30.40 -20.77 -15.67
CA ALA A 325 -29.67 -22.05 -15.63
C ALA A 325 -28.97 -22.36 -16.96
N THR A 326 -28.04 -23.33 -16.97
CA THR A 326 -27.33 -23.81 -18.17
C THR A 326 -27.75 -25.22 -18.53
N ASN A 327 -27.86 -25.54 -19.82
CA ASN A 327 -28.14 -26.87 -20.34
C ASN A 327 -29.48 -27.49 -19.83
N VAL A 328 -30.48 -26.64 -19.59
CA VAL A 328 -31.82 -27.04 -19.10
C VAL A 328 -32.91 -26.79 -20.15
N THR A 329 -34.10 -27.35 -19.90
CA THR A 329 -35.34 -26.94 -20.59
C THR A 329 -36.09 -25.93 -19.73
N MET A 330 -36.33 -24.74 -20.30
CA MET A 330 -37.04 -23.65 -19.63
C MET A 330 -38.38 -23.38 -20.32
N ASP A 331 -39.41 -23.16 -19.53
CA ASP A 331 -40.71 -22.64 -19.94
C ASP A 331 -41.05 -21.47 -19.01
N GLY A 332 -41.15 -20.26 -19.55
CA GLY A 332 -41.51 -19.06 -18.76
C GLY A 332 -42.93 -19.20 -18.20
N GLY A 333 -43.86 -19.59 -19.06
CA GLY A 333 -45.25 -19.82 -18.67
C GLY A 333 -46.13 -18.68 -19.14
N ALA A 334 -46.85 -18.04 -18.23
CA ALA A 334 -47.78 -16.96 -18.52
C ALA A 334 -47.41 -15.69 -17.78
N GLY A 335 -47.02 -14.64 -18.50
CA GLY A 335 -46.64 -13.36 -17.91
C GLY A 335 -45.71 -12.59 -18.81
N VAL A 336 -44.78 -11.83 -18.25
CA VAL A 336 -43.66 -11.22 -18.96
C VAL A 336 -42.39 -11.77 -18.37
N ASP A 337 -41.90 -12.84 -18.99
CA ASP A 337 -40.86 -13.67 -18.39
C ASP A 337 -39.46 -13.23 -18.81
N LYS A 338 -38.49 -13.49 -17.95
CA LYS A 338 -37.08 -13.18 -18.14
C LYS A 338 -36.24 -14.46 -18.14
N LEU A 339 -35.77 -14.86 -19.32
CA LEU A 339 -35.08 -16.14 -19.50
C LEU A 339 -33.62 -15.93 -19.92
N TRP A 340 -32.68 -16.45 -19.12
CA TRP A 340 -31.25 -16.32 -19.41
C TRP A 340 -30.81 -17.34 -20.47
N ILE A 341 -30.31 -16.83 -21.60
CA ILE A 341 -29.81 -17.60 -22.74
C ILE A 341 -28.35 -18.04 -22.49
N LEU A 342 -28.16 -18.88 -21.47
CA LEU A 342 -26.88 -19.53 -21.17
C LEU A 342 -26.67 -20.76 -22.07
N THR A 343 -25.42 -21.21 -22.27
CA THR A 343 -25.09 -22.28 -23.23
C THR A 343 -25.92 -23.56 -23.03
N GLY A 344 -26.34 -24.17 -24.15
CA GLY A 344 -27.05 -25.46 -24.17
C GLY A 344 -28.55 -25.43 -23.83
N ASN A 345 -29.14 -24.28 -23.50
CA ASN A 345 -30.55 -24.20 -23.10
C ASN A 345 -31.51 -24.46 -24.27
N THR A 346 -32.66 -25.06 -23.97
CA THR A 346 -33.86 -24.99 -24.82
C THR A 346 -34.90 -24.14 -24.10
N VAL A 347 -35.28 -23.02 -24.73
CA VAL A 347 -36.06 -21.95 -24.08
C VAL A 347 -37.36 -21.72 -24.84
N THR A 348 -38.46 -21.68 -24.10
CA THR A 348 -39.78 -21.23 -24.56
C THR A 348 -40.17 -20.07 -23.65
N GLY A 349 -40.43 -18.89 -24.23
CA GLY A 349 -40.92 -17.74 -23.46
C GLY A 349 -42.30 -18.02 -22.90
N GLY A 350 -43.17 -18.62 -23.71
CA GLY A 350 -44.53 -18.94 -23.32
C GLY A 350 -45.51 -17.89 -23.83
N ALA A 351 -46.43 -17.46 -22.98
CA ALA A 351 -47.41 -16.43 -23.32
C ALA A 351 -47.02 -15.11 -22.67
N GLY A 352 -46.57 -14.14 -23.46
CA GLY A 352 -46.05 -12.92 -22.87
C GLY A 352 -45.39 -11.98 -23.85
N ALA A 353 -44.74 -10.96 -23.30
CA ALA A 353 -43.84 -10.08 -24.02
C ALA A 353 -42.42 -10.31 -23.48
N ASP A 354 -41.85 -11.48 -23.78
CA ASP A 354 -40.78 -12.07 -22.97
C ASP A 354 -39.41 -11.48 -23.27
N LEU A 355 -38.55 -11.49 -22.27
CA LEU A 355 -37.18 -10.97 -22.33
C LEU A 355 -36.17 -12.11 -22.30
N PHE A 356 -35.39 -12.23 -23.37
CA PHE A 356 -34.32 -13.24 -23.47
C PHE A 356 -32.95 -12.57 -23.27
N GLU A 357 -32.31 -12.82 -22.13
CA GLU A 357 -31.07 -12.12 -21.72
C GLU A 357 -29.80 -12.96 -22.00
N ALA A 358 -28.73 -12.33 -22.49
CA ALA A 358 -27.43 -12.96 -22.71
C ALA A 358 -26.28 -12.09 -22.15
N ARG A 359 -25.28 -12.65 -21.44
CA ARG A 359 -24.14 -11.91 -20.84
C ARG A 359 -22.77 -12.54 -21.12
N ASP A 360 -21.71 -11.72 -21.14
CA ASP A 360 -20.33 -12.04 -21.57
C ASP A 360 -19.69 -13.30 -20.96
N ASN A 361 -19.88 -13.53 -19.66
CA ASN A 361 -19.18 -14.60 -18.94
C ASN A 361 -19.69 -15.99 -19.33
N ASP A 362 -20.83 -16.05 -20.02
CA ASP A 362 -21.57 -17.27 -20.29
C ASP A 362 -21.13 -17.96 -21.59
N PHE A 363 -20.26 -17.33 -22.39
CA PHE A 363 -19.96 -17.75 -23.76
C PHE A 363 -18.68 -18.58 -23.93
N TRP A 364 -17.81 -18.63 -22.92
CA TRP A 364 -16.51 -19.33 -22.96
C TRP A 364 -16.61 -20.85 -23.22
N ARG A 365 -17.83 -21.41 -23.27
CA ARG A 365 -18.11 -22.85 -23.27
C ARG A 365 -19.02 -23.35 -24.39
N TRP A 366 -19.35 -22.52 -25.39
CA TRP A 366 -20.16 -22.97 -26.54
C TRP A 366 -19.59 -24.24 -27.21
N GLY A 367 -18.26 -24.39 -27.26
CA GLY A 367 -17.61 -25.60 -27.78
C GLY A 367 -17.91 -26.91 -27.02
N GLN A 368 -18.39 -26.83 -25.77
CA GLN A 368 -18.67 -27.97 -24.89
C GLN A 368 -20.15 -28.37 -24.87
N TYR A 369 -21.08 -27.41 -24.82
CA TYR A 369 -22.52 -27.64 -24.63
C TYR A 369 -23.42 -27.26 -25.80
N GLY A 370 -22.86 -26.69 -26.87
CA GLY A 370 -23.65 -26.16 -27.98
C GLY A 370 -24.28 -24.80 -27.67
N PHE A 371 -25.01 -24.26 -28.64
CA PHE A 371 -25.70 -22.97 -28.52
C PHE A 371 -27.13 -23.18 -28.01
N SER A 372 -27.67 -22.15 -27.38
CA SER A 372 -29.05 -22.16 -26.89
C SER A 372 -30.05 -22.02 -28.03
N VAL A 373 -31.23 -22.60 -27.84
CA VAL A 373 -32.31 -22.60 -28.82
C VAL A 373 -33.55 -21.96 -28.21
N ILE A 374 -33.96 -20.83 -28.77
CA ILE A 374 -35.24 -20.18 -28.46
C ILE A 374 -36.29 -20.70 -29.45
N THR A 375 -37.43 -21.17 -28.94
CA THR A 375 -38.38 -21.92 -29.76
C THR A 375 -39.53 -21.09 -30.31
N ASP A 376 -39.88 -19.96 -29.68
CA ASP A 376 -41.12 -19.22 -29.94
C ASP A 376 -40.98 -17.70 -30.12
N PHE A 377 -39.79 -17.09 -29.94
CA PHE A 377 -39.53 -15.64 -30.06
C PHE A 377 -40.35 -14.86 -31.11
N ASN A 378 -41.16 -13.91 -30.69
CA ASN A 378 -41.98 -13.07 -31.54
C ASN A 378 -41.92 -11.59 -31.14
N ALA A 379 -41.07 -10.82 -31.80
CA ALA A 379 -40.96 -9.37 -31.59
C ALA A 379 -42.28 -8.58 -31.77
N ALA A 380 -43.27 -9.13 -32.49
CA ALA A 380 -44.58 -8.52 -32.68
C ALA A 380 -45.51 -8.68 -31.47
N ASP A 381 -45.33 -9.74 -30.67
CA ASP A 381 -46.08 -9.97 -29.43
C ASP A 381 -45.47 -9.20 -28.26
N GLY A 382 -44.19 -8.82 -28.38
CA GLY A 382 -43.52 -7.93 -27.45
C GLY A 382 -42.09 -8.37 -27.11
N ASP A 383 -41.72 -9.59 -27.52
CA ASP A 383 -40.47 -10.22 -27.12
C ASP A 383 -39.24 -9.41 -27.51
N ARG A 384 -38.24 -9.38 -26.63
CA ARG A 384 -36.99 -8.65 -26.82
C ARG A 384 -35.78 -9.49 -26.41
N ILE A 385 -34.65 -9.16 -27.04
CA ILE A 385 -33.33 -9.67 -26.66
C ILE A 385 -32.64 -8.60 -25.80
N ASP A 386 -32.19 -8.98 -24.62
CA ASP A 386 -31.36 -8.15 -23.75
C ASP A 386 -29.91 -8.64 -23.85
N LEU A 387 -28.98 -7.74 -24.16
CA LEU A 387 -27.55 -8.05 -24.18
C LEU A 387 -26.88 -7.71 -22.83
N GLY A 388 -27.62 -7.14 -21.87
CA GLY A 388 -27.12 -6.82 -20.54
C GLY A 388 -25.83 -5.99 -20.54
N ALA A 389 -24.94 -6.29 -19.59
CA ALA A 389 -23.68 -5.58 -19.35
C ALA A 389 -22.53 -5.98 -20.31
N VAL A 390 -22.82 -6.36 -21.56
CA VAL A 390 -21.79 -6.52 -22.61
C VAL A 390 -20.94 -5.24 -22.78
N GLY A 391 -21.45 -4.08 -22.35
CA GLY A 391 -20.71 -2.81 -22.31
C GLY A 391 -19.73 -2.62 -21.14
N GLY A 392 -19.61 -3.57 -20.19
CA GLY A 392 -18.79 -3.40 -18.98
C GLY A 392 -17.33 -3.87 -19.10
N TYR A 393 -17.03 -4.80 -20.02
CA TYR A 393 -15.68 -5.32 -20.26
C TYR A 393 -15.27 -5.30 -21.74
N ALA A 394 -16.22 -5.09 -22.67
CA ALA A 394 -15.88 -4.72 -24.04
C ALA A 394 -15.47 -3.25 -24.04
N VAL A 395 -14.17 -2.98 -24.14
CA VAL A 395 -13.60 -1.66 -24.47
C VAL A 395 -14.02 -1.25 -25.89
N GLY A 396 -15.31 -1.10 -26.16
CA GLY A 396 -15.80 -0.82 -27.52
C GLY A 396 -17.30 -0.78 -27.73
N SER A 397 -17.73 0.07 -28.67
CA SER A 397 -19.11 0.21 -29.12
C SER A 397 -19.67 -1.06 -29.76
N LEU A 398 -20.99 -1.26 -29.72
CA LEU A 398 -21.66 -2.40 -30.37
C LEU A 398 -22.12 -2.02 -31.79
N VAL A 399 -21.89 -2.89 -32.77
CA VAL A 399 -22.26 -2.64 -34.17
C VAL A 399 -23.09 -3.78 -34.75
N PHE A 400 -24.31 -3.48 -35.22
CA PHE A 400 -25.15 -4.46 -35.92
C PHE A 400 -24.91 -4.41 -37.43
N ARG A 401 -24.20 -5.41 -37.95
CA ARG A 401 -23.81 -5.50 -39.37
C ARG A 401 -24.90 -6.11 -40.26
N GLY A 402 -25.90 -6.75 -39.66
CA GLY A 402 -27.00 -7.39 -40.37
C GLY A 402 -26.65 -8.76 -40.93
N ALA A 403 -27.24 -9.11 -42.08
CA ALA A 403 -27.15 -10.47 -42.61
C ALA A 403 -25.77 -10.78 -43.21
N VAL A 404 -25.22 -11.96 -42.91
CA VAL A 404 -23.98 -12.45 -43.51
C VAL A 404 -24.11 -12.55 -45.03
N THR A 405 -23.25 -11.84 -45.76
CA THR A 405 -23.27 -11.80 -47.24
C THR A 405 -22.40 -12.88 -47.90
N THR A 406 -21.67 -13.67 -47.11
CA THR A 406 -20.75 -14.71 -47.59
C THR A 406 -21.52 -15.92 -48.12
N ALA A 407 -21.39 -16.20 -49.43
CA ALA A 407 -22.25 -17.13 -50.17
C ALA A 407 -22.23 -18.61 -49.72
N ASN A 408 -21.22 -19.04 -48.95
CA ASN A 408 -21.08 -20.41 -48.44
C ASN A 408 -20.91 -20.46 -46.91
N PHE A 409 -21.39 -19.44 -46.19
CA PHE A 409 -21.26 -19.40 -44.74
C PHE A 409 -22.08 -20.50 -44.06
N ALA A 410 -21.53 -21.03 -42.97
CA ALA A 410 -22.20 -21.90 -42.03
C ALA A 410 -21.65 -21.60 -40.63
N VAL A 411 -22.50 -21.68 -39.60
CA VAL A 411 -22.08 -21.50 -38.22
C VAL A 411 -21.27 -22.72 -37.78
N SER A 412 -19.95 -22.64 -37.95
CA SER A 412 -19.00 -23.68 -37.55
C SER A 412 -17.64 -23.07 -37.24
N ALA A 413 -16.98 -23.57 -36.19
CA ALA A 413 -15.71 -23.04 -35.73
C ALA A 413 -14.67 -22.96 -36.88
N GLY A 414 -14.01 -21.81 -37.00
CA GLY A 414 -13.03 -21.48 -38.04
C GLY A 414 -13.62 -20.91 -39.34
N GLN A 415 -14.94 -20.72 -39.44
CA GLN A 415 -15.55 -20.08 -40.61
C GLN A 415 -15.41 -18.56 -40.54
N ARG A 416 -14.92 -17.96 -41.62
CA ARG A 416 -14.92 -16.49 -41.79
C ARG A 416 -16.26 -16.00 -42.28
N TYR A 417 -16.79 -14.95 -41.65
CA TYR A 417 -18.03 -14.29 -42.07
C TYR A 417 -17.83 -12.91 -42.68
N GLY A 418 -16.67 -12.26 -42.47
CA GLY A 418 -16.32 -10.96 -43.07
C GLY A 418 -14.87 -10.88 -43.55
N ALA A 419 -14.61 -10.00 -44.54
CA ALA A 419 -13.27 -9.62 -45.01
C ALA A 419 -12.90 -8.16 -44.65
N ASP A 420 -13.87 -7.41 -44.11
CA ASP A 420 -13.80 -5.96 -43.81
C ASP A 420 -13.86 -5.72 -42.29
N ASP A 421 -13.22 -6.59 -41.52
CA ASP A 421 -12.98 -6.38 -40.09
C ASP A 421 -11.79 -5.42 -39.95
N LEU A 422 -12.07 -4.16 -39.63
CA LEU A 422 -11.12 -3.05 -39.70
C LEU A 422 -11.02 -2.25 -38.39
N GLY A 423 -11.49 -2.76 -37.25
CA GLY A 423 -11.48 -1.95 -36.02
C GLY A 423 -11.20 -2.75 -34.76
N GLU A 424 -10.09 -2.45 -34.09
CA GLU A 424 -9.74 -2.99 -32.78
C GLU A 424 -10.61 -2.44 -31.63
N GLY A 425 -11.74 -1.77 -31.91
CA GLY A 425 -12.52 -1.01 -30.92
C GLY A 425 -14.02 -1.32 -30.81
N ALA A 426 -14.57 -2.37 -31.44
CA ALA A 426 -16.03 -2.64 -31.41
C ALA A 426 -16.40 -4.12 -31.51
N THR A 427 -17.47 -4.54 -30.81
CA THR A 427 -18.06 -5.89 -30.90
C THR A 427 -19.12 -5.92 -32.02
N GLN A 428 -18.99 -6.86 -32.96
CA GLN A 428 -19.84 -6.89 -34.17
C GLN A 428 -20.90 -8.00 -34.14
N PHE A 429 -22.14 -7.66 -34.47
CA PHE A 429 -23.28 -8.58 -34.48
C PHE A 429 -23.78 -8.86 -35.90
N TRP A 430 -24.06 -10.13 -36.19
CA TRP A 430 -24.49 -10.62 -37.50
C TRP A 430 -25.67 -11.58 -37.39
N THR A 431 -26.45 -11.69 -38.47
CA THR A 431 -27.51 -12.69 -38.60
C THR A 431 -27.28 -13.64 -39.77
N TRP A 432 -27.67 -14.90 -39.60
CA TRP A 432 -27.65 -15.90 -40.67
C TRP A 432 -28.87 -16.80 -40.60
N SER A 433 -29.65 -16.86 -41.69
CA SER A 433 -30.89 -17.64 -41.74
C SER A 433 -30.78 -18.84 -42.67
N THR A 434 -31.37 -19.95 -42.25
CA THR A 434 -31.44 -21.23 -42.97
C THR A 434 -32.88 -21.70 -43.10
N SER A 435 -33.09 -22.93 -43.57
CA SER A 435 -34.43 -23.57 -43.55
C SER A 435 -34.87 -24.02 -42.16
N ASP A 436 -33.93 -24.20 -41.22
CA ASP A 436 -34.15 -24.77 -39.89
C ASP A 436 -34.10 -23.75 -38.75
N GLY A 437 -33.84 -22.46 -39.03
CA GLY A 437 -33.87 -21.38 -38.05
C GLY A 437 -33.20 -20.09 -38.53
N THR A 438 -33.16 -19.10 -37.64
CA THR A 438 -32.30 -17.91 -37.75
C THR A 438 -31.24 -17.98 -36.65
N TYR A 439 -30.01 -17.60 -36.95
CA TYR A 439 -28.89 -17.51 -36.02
C TYR A 439 -28.51 -16.05 -35.81
N LEU A 440 -28.34 -15.65 -34.55
CA LEU A 440 -27.68 -14.41 -34.15
C LEU A 440 -26.29 -14.78 -33.63
N PHE A 441 -25.27 -14.05 -34.06
CA PHE A 441 -23.92 -14.28 -33.54
C PHE A 441 -23.11 -12.99 -33.39
N ALA A 442 -22.25 -12.94 -32.37
CA ALA A 442 -21.46 -11.78 -31.99
C ALA A 442 -19.97 -12.11 -31.96
N ASP A 443 -19.17 -11.27 -32.62
CA ASP A 443 -17.71 -11.34 -32.73
C ASP A 443 -17.06 -10.63 -31.54
N PHE A 444 -16.71 -11.38 -30.50
CA PHE A 444 -16.15 -10.81 -29.26
C PHE A 444 -14.63 -10.70 -29.29
N ASP A 445 -13.96 -11.63 -29.99
CA ASP A 445 -12.50 -11.64 -30.12
C ASP A 445 -12.01 -10.77 -31.29
N ARG A 446 -12.94 -10.13 -32.02
CA ARG A 446 -12.72 -9.09 -33.04
C ARG A 446 -11.78 -9.56 -34.14
N ASN A 447 -11.95 -10.82 -34.57
CA ASN A 447 -11.08 -11.43 -35.57
C ASN A 447 -11.80 -11.86 -36.86
N GLY A 448 -13.14 -11.72 -36.91
CA GLY A 448 -13.96 -12.05 -38.07
C GLY A 448 -14.09 -13.55 -38.38
N VAL A 449 -13.79 -14.42 -37.41
CA VAL A 449 -13.82 -15.89 -37.52
C VAL A 449 -14.70 -16.48 -36.43
N VAL A 450 -15.65 -17.35 -36.79
CA VAL A 450 -16.49 -18.04 -35.80
C VAL A 450 -15.58 -18.85 -34.88
N SER A 451 -15.48 -18.45 -33.62
CA SER A 451 -14.61 -19.08 -32.63
C SER A 451 -15.40 -19.53 -31.40
N THR A 452 -14.75 -20.18 -30.45
CA THR A 452 -15.37 -20.52 -29.15
C THR A 452 -15.47 -19.30 -28.22
N GLN A 453 -14.92 -18.15 -28.62
CA GLN A 453 -15.03 -16.88 -27.92
C GLN A 453 -16.22 -16.05 -28.43
N ASP A 454 -16.89 -16.48 -29.51
CA ASP A 454 -18.08 -15.82 -30.05
C ASP A 454 -19.37 -16.32 -29.41
N MET A 455 -20.40 -15.47 -29.38
CA MET A 455 -21.76 -15.87 -28.99
C MET A 455 -22.53 -16.38 -30.21
N VAL A 456 -23.30 -17.46 -30.04
CA VAL A 456 -24.31 -17.91 -31.01
C VAL A 456 -25.61 -18.29 -30.31
N VAL A 457 -26.72 -17.79 -30.84
CA VAL A 457 -28.09 -18.15 -30.41
C VAL A 457 -28.91 -18.55 -31.63
N LYS A 458 -29.70 -19.62 -31.51
CA LYS A 458 -30.61 -20.08 -32.57
C LYS A 458 -32.08 -19.80 -32.22
N PHE A 459 -32.81 -19.26 -33.19
CA PHE A 459 -34.26 -19.07 -33.16
C PHE A 459 -34.93 -20.09 -34.09
N SER A 460 -35.63 -21.08 -33.53
CA SER A 460 -36.18 -22.20 -34.30
C SER A 460 -37.40 -21.83 -35.15
N ASN A 461 -38.18 -20.83 -34.72
CA ASN A 461 -39.35 -20.34 -35.44
C ASN A 461 -39.00 -19.45 -36.66
N ARG A 462 -37.72 -19.25 -36.96
CA ARG A 462 -37.21 -18.40 -38.06
C ARG A 462 -37.60 -16.93 -37.90
N ALA A 463 -37.53 -16.42 -36.67
CA ALA A 463 -37.67 -15.01 -36.37
C ALA A 463 -36.75 -14.13 -37.25
N VAL A 464 -37.24 -12.93 -37.57
CA VAL A 464 -36.44 -11.87 -38.20
C VAL A 464 -35.80 -11.08 -37.06
N ILE A 465 -34.46 -11.06 -37.02
CA ILE A 465 -33.69 -10.36 -35.99
C ILE A 465 -33.03 -9.13 -36.62
N ASP A 466 -33.32 -7.96 -36.07
CA ASP A 466 -32.76 -6.65 -36.42
C ASP A 466 -32.53 -5.82 -35.16
N ALA A 467 -32.02 -4.58 -35.30
CA ALA A 467 -31.75 -3.70 -34.16
C ALA A 467 -33.00 -3.42 -33.29
N ALA A 468 -34.21 -3.50 -33.83
CA ALA A 468 -35.46 -3.28 -33.08
C ALA A 468 -35.92 -4.53 -32.30
N SER A 469 -35.28 -5.68 -32.53
CA SER A 469 -35.52 -6.92 -31.78
C SER A 469 -34.88 -6.90 -30.39
N PHE A 470 -34.04 -5.90 -30.12
CA PHE A 470 -33.35 -5.72 -28.85
C PHE A 470 -34.11 -4.77 -27.92
N LYS A 471 -33.93 -4.95 -26.62
CA LYS A 471 -34.60 -4.15 -25.57
C LYS A 471 -34.23 -2.67 -25.65
N GLU A 472 -32.97 -2.38 -25.98
CA GLU A 472 -32.42 -1.02 -26.08
C GLU A 472 -31.81 -0.76 -27.47
N ALA A 473 -31.55 0.51 -27.76
CA ALA A 473 -30.87 0.93 -28.99
C ALA A 473 -29.35 0.74 -28.86
N TYR A 474 -28.89 -0.51 -28.69
CA TYR A 474 -27.48 -0.84 -28.42
C TYR A 474 -26.48 -0.44 -29.51
N PHE A 475 -26.93 -0.14 -30.73
CA PHE A 475 -26.08 0.03 -31.90
C PHE A 475 -26.05 1.50 -32.37
N THR A 476 -25.07 2.27 -31.88
CA THR A 476 -25.00 3.74 -32.07
C THR A 476 -23.78 4.26 -32.85
N ALA A 477 -22.74 3.46 -33.07
CA ALA A 477 -21.48 3.93 -33.66
C ALA A 477 -21.49 4.13 -35.19
N THR A 478 -20.83 5.21 -35.64
CA THR A 478 -20.54 5.51 -37.05
C THR A 478 -19.04 5.36 -37.32
N LEU A 479 -18.68 4.66 -38.40
CA LEU A 479 -17.30 4.32 -38.75
C LEU A 479 -16.81 5.07 -40.00
N GLY A 480 -15.58 5.57 -39.94
CA GLY A 480 -14.81 6.13 -41.04
C GLY A 480 -14.14 5.07 -41.92
N THR A 481 -13.13 5.51 -42.65
CA THR A 481 -12.35 4.74 -43.62
C THR A 481 -10.85 4.85 -43.31
N ALA A 482 -9.99 4.22 -44.11
CA ALA A 482 -8.54 4.36 -43.95
C ALA A 482 -7.97 5.63 -44.63
N ALA A 483 -8.80 6.64 -44.89
CA ALA A 483 -8.41 7.91 -45.47
C ALA A 483 -9.11 9.04 -44.69
N ALA A 484 -8.53 10.25 -44.72
CA ALA A 484 -9.10 11.42 -44.06
C ALA A 484 -10.60 11.59 -44.28
N ASP A 485 -11.34 11.53 -43.18
CA ASP A 485 -12.78 11.63 -43.10
C ASP A 485 -13.21 12.91 -42.35
N THR A 486 -14.50 13.23 -42.43
CA THR A 486 -15.07 14.38 -41.73
C THR A 486 -16.40 13.99 -41.11
N PHE A 487 -16.48 14.07 -39.79
CA PHE A 487 -17.70 13.90 -39.01
C PHE A 487 -18.21 15.24 -38.50
N THR A 488 -19.52 15.36 -38.40
CA THR A 488 -20.17 16.53 -37.82
C THR A 488 -21.40 16.04 -37.09
N GLY A 489 -21.32 16.08 -35.77
CA GLY A 489 -22.35 15.56 -34.92
C GLY A 489 -23.56 16.47 -34.77
N VAL A 490 -24.51 15.97 -34.00
CA VAL A 490 -25.80 16.60 -33.71
C VAL A 490 -25.86 16.98 -32.23
N ALA A 491 -27.00 17.52 -31.77
CA ALA A 491 -27.17 17.88 -30.36
C ALA A 491 -27.51 16.68 -29.44
N ALA A 492 -27.21 15.46 -29.87
CA ALA A 492 -27.43 14.24 -29.11
C ALA A 492 -26.14 13.43 -29.15
N ALA A 493 -25.91 12.63 -28.10
CA ALA A 493 -24.75 11.76 -27.96
C ALA A 493 -24.46 10.96 -29.24
N ASP A 494 -23.31 11.25 -29.82
CA ASP A 494 -22.76 10.67 -31.03
C ASP A 494 -21.54 9.79 -30.72
N VAL A 495 -21.28 8.82 -31.58
CA VAL A 495 -20.14 7.92 -31.45
C VAL A 495 -19.45 7.81 -32.81
N TYR A 496 -18.26 8.41 -32.92
CA TYR A 496 -17.48 8.50 -34.17
C TYR A 496 -16.11 7.84 -34.04
N TYR A 497 -15.75 7.04 -35.04
CA TYR A 497 -14.44 6.41 -35.18
C TYR A 497 -13.84 6.79 -36.54
N GLY A 498 -12.71 7.52 -36.55
CA GLY A 498 -11.95 7.93 -37.73
C GLY A 498 -11.33 6.78 -38.51
N MET A 499 -10.79 5.79 -37.78
CA MET A 499 -10.05 4.62 -38.26
C MET A 499 -8.62 4.94 -38.73
N GLY A 500 -8.44 5.63 -39.86
CA GLY A 500 -7.09 6.09 -40.18
C GLY A 500 -7.01 7.11 -41.29
N GLY A 501 -5.88 7.82 -41.34
CA GLY A 501 -5.76 9.07 -42.06
C GLY A 501 -6.01 10.25 -41.12
N ASP A 502 -5.70 11.46 -41.56
CA ASP A 502 -5.82 12.67 -40.74
C ASP A 502 -7.29 13.14 -40.72
N ASP A 503 -8.01 12.84 -39.66
CA ASP A 503 -9.46 12.99 -39.55
C ASP A 503 -9.87 14.33 -38.91
N LEU A 504 -11.08 14.78 -39.27
CA LEU A 504 -11.73 15.96 -38.69
C LEU A 504 -13.05 15.57 -38.04
N ILE A 505 -13.13 15.66 -36.71
CA ILE A 505 -14.29 15.22 -35.94
C ILE A 505 -14.82 16.38 -35.09
N HIS A 506 -16.12 16.65 -35.19
CA HIS A 506 -16.88 17.55 -34.31
C HIS A 506 -18.04 16.77 -33.70
N GLY A 507 -18.10 16.67 -32.36
CA GLY A 507 -19.17 16.01 -31.60
C GLY A 507 -20.49 16.77 -31.66
N GLY A 508 -20.43 18.11 -31.68
CA GLY A 508 -21.61 18.96 -31.75
C GLY A 508 -22.19 19.19 -30.37
N GLY A 509 -23.03 18.30 -29.87
CA GLY A 509 -23.26 18.33 -28.44
C GLY A 509 -24.11 17.20 -27.90
N GLY A 510 -24.17 17.09 -26.57
CA GLY A 510 -24.47 15.82 -25.92
C GLY A 510 -23.17 15.20 -25.41
N ALA A 511 -23.24 14.02 -24.78
CA ALA A 511 -22.04 13.33 -24.31
C ALA A 511 -21.54 12.38 -25.40
N ASP A 512 -20.51 12.78 -26.13
CA ASP A 512 -20.02 12.13 -27.34
C ASP A 512 -18.83 11.20 -27.05
N VAL A 513 -18.62 10.21 -27.91
CA VAL A 513 -17.42 9.36 -27.89
C VAL A 513 -16.72 9.47 -29.25
N LEU A 514 -15.57 10.14 -29.26
CA LEU A 514 -14.85 10.53 -30.46
C LEU A 514 -13.46 9.89 -30.48
N MET A 515 -13.13 9.14 -31.53
CA MET A 515 -11.84 8.46 -31.66
C MET A 515 -11.18 8.70 -33.02
N GLY A 516 -9.98 9.29 -33.03
CA GLY A 516 -9.17 9.52 -34.23
C GLY A 516 -8.60 8.21 -34.79
N ASN A 517 -7.88 7.48 -33.94
CA ASN A 517 -7.07 6.29 -34.24
C ASN A 517 -5.74 6.66 -34.91
N ALA A 518 -5.46 6.24 -36.14
CA ALA A 518 -4.15 6.42 -36.75
C ALA A 518 -4.13 7.61 -37.70
N GLY A 519 -3.46 8.71 -37.36
CA GLY A 519 -3.52 9.94 -38.15
C GLY A 519 -2.92 11.13 -37.39
N ALA A 520 -2.82 12.30 -38.01
CA ALA A 520 -2.69 13.53 -37.22
C ALA A 520 -4.07 14.18 -37.17
N ASP A 521 -4.82 13.84 -36.13
CA ASP A 521 -6.26 14.06 -36.07
C ASP A 521 -6.60 15.40 -35.40
N GLN A 522 -7.74 15.95 -35.79
CA GLN A 522 -8.31 17.16 -35.19
C GLN A 522 -9.72 16.86 -34.68
N ILE A 523 -9.89 16.86 -33.36
CA ILE A 523 -11.11 16.42 -32.70
C ILE A 523 -11.59 17.49 -31.73
N TRP A 524 -12.86 17.90 -31.90
CA TRP A 524 -13.58 18.80 -31.01
C TRP A 524 -14.79 18.07 -30.41
N GLY A 525 -14.92 18.04 -29.09
CA GLY A 525 -16.13 17.58 -28.40
C GLY A 525 -17.31 18.52 -28.64
N ASP A 526 -17.04 19.83 -28.56
CA ASP A 526 -18.02 20.94 -28.63
C ASP A 526 -18.84 21.04 -27.31
N ASP A 527 -20.18 21.01 -27.32
CA ASP A 527 -21.00 21.18 -26.09
C ASP A 527 -21.35 19.81 -25.47
N GLY A 528 -20.68 19.34 -24.42
CA GLY A 528 -20.84 17.94 -24.02
C GLY A 528 -20.06 17.54 -22.79
N ALA A 529 -20.29 16.32 -22.29
CA ALA A 529 -19.33 15.67 -21.41
C ALA A 529 -18.78 14.50 -22.21
N ASP A 530 -17.69 14.76 -22.91
CA ASP A 530 -17.24 14.01 -24.06
C ASP A 530 -16.05 13.10 -23.70
N THR A 531 -15.95 11.97 -24.38
CA THR A 531 -14.76 11.12 -24.33
C THR A 531 -14.04 11.20 -25.66
N ILE A 532 -12.83 11.75 -25.64
CA ILE A 532 -11.99 11.97 -26.82
C ILE A 532 -10.72 11.12 -26.71
N LEU A 533 -10.42 10.35 -27.76
CA LEU A 533 -9.17 9.62 -27.91
C LEU A 533 -8.51 10.00 -29.25
N GLY A 534 -7.32 10.61 -29.19
CA GLY A 534 -6.52 10.95 -30.38
C GLY A 534 -6.05 9.69 -31.10
N GLY A 535 -5.16 8.92 -30.45
CA GLY A 535 -4.67 7.64 -30.94
C GLY A 535 -3.18 7.68 -31.29
N GLU A 536 -2.79 7.10 -32.42
CA GLU A 536 -1.42 7.21 -32.93
C GLU A 536 -1.33 8.46 -33.81
N GLY A 537 -0.52 9.46 -33.42
CA GLY A 537 -0.62 10.73 -34.12
C GLY A 537 0.20 11.87 -33.57
N ALA A 538 -0.03 13.05 -34.12
CA ALA A 538 0.33 14.29 -33.44
C ALA A 538 -0.95 15.10 -33.48
N ASP A 539 -1.77 14.89 -32.46
CA ASP A 539 -3.19 15.20 -32.50
C ASP A 539 -3.47 16.57 -31.89
N THR A 540 -4.58 17.16 -32.32
CA THR A 540 -5.11 18.39 -31.71
C THR A 540 -6.51 18.08 -31.19
N LEU A 541 -6.63 18.08 -29.87
CA LEU A 541 -7.83 17.66 -29.15
C LEU A 541 -8.35 18.83 -28.31
N ASP A 542 -9.66 19.02 -28.32
CA ASP A 542 -10.35 20.11 -27.64
C ASP A 542 -11.69 19.56 -27.12
N GLY A 543 -11.86 19.50 -25.80
CA GLY A 543 -13.08 18.99 -25.16
C GLY A 543 -14.28 19.89 -25.45
N GLY A 544 -14.11 21.18 -25.15
CA GLY A 544 -15.11 22.19 -25.44
C GLY A 544 -15.80 22.65 -24.17
N ALA A 545 -17.09 22.36 -24.00
CA ALA A 545 -17.87 22.80 -22.84
C ALA A 545 -18.57 21.63 -22.16
N GLY A 546 -18.15 21.33 -20.94
CA GLY A 546 -18.64 20.32 -20.02
C GLY A 546 -17.46 19.51 -19.48
N ASN A 547 -17.72 18.44 -18.73
CA ASN A 547 -16.66 17.70 -18.05
C ASN A 547 -16.18 16.56 -18.95
N ASP A 548 -15.04 16.76 -19.58
CA ASP A 548 -14.54 15.91 -20.66
C ASP A 548 -13.44 14.95 -20.18
N HIS A 549 -13.27 13.85 -20.91
CA HIS A 549 -12.22 12.87 -20.70
C HIS A 549 -11.42 12.70 -21.98
N ILE A 550 -10.19 13.23 -21.99
CA ILE A 550 -9.36 13.33 -23.19
C ILE A 550 -8.07 12.55 -23.03
N VAL A 551 -7.77 11.71 -24.01
CA VAL A 551 -6.52 10.94 -24.10
C VAL A 551 -5.84 11.26 -25.42
N GLY A 552 -4.63 11.85 -25.37
CA GLY A 552 -3.79 12.14 -26.54
C GLY A 552 -3.42 10.86 -27.29
N GLY A 553 -2.62 10.03 -26.63
CA GLY A 553 -2.21 8.73 -27.15
C GLY A 553 -0.72 8.69 -27.42
N ALA A 554 -0.31 8.20 -28.59
CA ALA A 554 1.09 8.09 -28.96
C ALA A 554 1.48 9.23 -29.91
N GLY A 555 2.42 10.06 -29.47
CA GLY A 555 3.08 11.09 -30.28
C GLY A 555 3.16 12.41 -29.53
N ASN A 556 3.16 13.54 -30.24
CA ASN A 556 3.24 14.85 -29.57
C ASN A 556 1.91 15.57 -29.74
N ASP A 557 1.14 15.59 -28.67
CA ASP A 557 -0.25 16.03 -28.73
C ASP A 557 -0.43 17.45 -28.16
N LEU A 558 -1.43 18.15 -28.68
CA LEU A 558 -1.94 19.40 -28.14
C LEU A 558 -3.35 19.16 -27.61
N ILE A 559 -3.54 19.30 -26.31
CA ILE A 559 -4.80 19.02 -25.63
C ILE A 559 -5.30 20.28 -24.93
N HIS A 560 -6.56 20.60 -25.18
CA HIS A 560 -7.34 21.60 -24.46
C HIS A 560 -8.53 20.91 -23.80
N GLY A 561 -8.69 21.06 -22.48
CA GLY A 561 -9.88 20.61 -21.75
C GLY A 561 -11.10 21.42 -22.17
N GLY A 562 -11.06 22.71 -21.87
CA GLY A 562 -12.09 23.66 -22.27
C GLY A 562 -12.78 24.31 -21.07
N GLU A 563 -14.09 24.45 -21.10
CA GLU A 563 -14.90 24.84 -19.93
C GLU A 563 -15.45 23.60 -19.23
N GLY A 564 -15.08 23.30 -17.99
CA GLY A 564 -15.60 22.17 -17.22
C GLY A 564 -14.54 21.56 -16.33
N ASP A 565 -14.91 20.62 -15.46
CA ASP A 565 -13.92 19.87 -14.68
C ASP A 565 -13.46 18.65 -15.49
N ASP A 566 -12.30 18.74 -16.14
CA ASP A 566 -11.84 17.78 -17.16
C ASP A 566 -10.81 16.77 -16.66
N GLU A 567 -10.68 15.65 -17.35
CA GLU A 567 -9.69 14.60 -17.11
C GLU A 567 -8.81 14.39 -18.36
N LEU A 568 -7.54 14.81 -18.28
CA LEU A 568 -6.63 14.94 -19.42
C LEU A 568 -5.40 14.04 -19.28
N PHE A 569 -5.17 13.19 -20.29
CA PHE A 569 -4.07 12.22 -20.32
C PHE A 569 -3.21 12.37 -21.57
N ALA A 570 -1.91 12.65 -21.37
CA ALA A 570 -0.98 12.89 -22.48
C ALA A 570 -0.63 11.61 -23.28
N GLY A 571 -0.21 10.54 -22.59
CA GLY A 571 0.55 9.45 -23.22
C GLY A 571 0.12 8.02 -22.89
N MET A 572 -1.13 7.81 -22.49
CA MET A 572 -1.66 6.46 -22.27
C MET A 572 -2.22 5.89 -23.58
N ASP A 573 -1.46 5.01 -24.23
CA ASP A 573 -1.99 4.16 -25.28
C ASP A 573 -2.74 2.96 -24.66
N TRP A 574 -4.07 3.04 -24.63
CA TRP A 574 -4.93 1.98 -24.08
C TRP A 574 -4.88 0.68 -24.92
N SER A 575 -4.40 0.74 -26.17
CA SER A 575 -4.33 -0.43 -27.06
C SER A 575 -3.18 -1.38 -26.70
N ASN A 576 -2.08 -0.86 -26.12
CA ASN A 576 -0.87 -1.64 -25.89
C ASN A 576 -0.23 -1.44 -24.50
N GLY A 577 -0.73 -0.49 -23.68
CA GLY A 577 -0.25 -0.25 -22.32
C GLY A 577 1.20 0.24 -22.26
N VAL A 578 1.71 0.84 -23.34
CA VAL A 578 3.06 1.40 -23.41
C VAL A 578 2.96 2.92 -23.30
N ASN A 579 3.55 3.48 -22.25
CA ASN A 579 3.73 4.94 -22.13
C ASN A 579 4.74 5.41 -23.20
N ASP A 580 4.36 6.38 -24.04
CA ASP A 580 5.35 7.03 -24.92
C ASP A 580 6.23 7.97 -24.11
N VAL A 581 7.34 7.42 -23.60
CA VAL A 581 8.31 8.17 -22.78
C VAL A 581 9.11 9.22 -23.55
N ASN A 582 8.93 9.34 -24.88
CA ASN A 582 9.65 10.34 -25.69
C ASN A 582 8.74 11.46 -26.23
N ALA A 583 7.43 11.37 -26.00
CA ALA A 583 6.47 12.40 -26.33
C ALA A 583 6.78 13.72 -25.62
N VAL A 584 6.46 14.83 -26.28
CA VAL A 584 6.51 16.19 -25.73
C VAL A 584 5.14 16.81 -25.97
N ASP A 585 4.25 16.57 -25.03
CA ASP A 585 2.87 17.02 -25.08
C ASP A 585 2.72 18.42 -24.48
N VAL A 586 1.70 19.14 -24.96
CA VAL A 586 1.27 20.42 -24.40
C VAL A 586 -0.19 20.30 -24.01
N ILE A 587 -0.47 20.49 -22.72
CA ILE A 587 -1.82 20.35 -22.16
C ILE A 587 -2.23 21.64 -21.48
N TYR A 588 -3.46 22.07 -21.76
CA TYR A 588 -4.17 23.14 -21.08
C TYR A 588 -5.47 22.56 -20.51
N GLY A 589 -5.67 22.63 -19.19
CA GLY A 589 -6.98 22.37 -18.57
C GLY A 589 -8.01 23.42 -18.98
N ASP A 590 -7.54 24.66 -19.10
CA ASP A 590 -8.32 25.85 -19.46
C ASP A 590 -9.21 26.36 -18.31
N ALA A 591 -10.50 26.06 -18.22
CA ALA A 591 -11.36 26.62 -17.17
C ALA A 591 -12.20 25.55 -16.46
N GLY A 592 -11.96 25.35 -15.17
CA GLY A 592 -12.61 24.39 -14.30
C GLY A 592 -11.58 23.72 -13.40
N ASN A 593 -11.99 22.72 -12.61
CA ASN A 593 -11.07 22.02 -11.70
C ASN A 593 -10.60 20.73 -12.37
N ASP A 594 -9.48 20.82 -13.07
CA ASP A 594 -9.02 19.80 -14.00
C ASP A 594 -8.10 18.78 -13.35
N MET A 595 -8.06 17.59 -13.92
CA MET A 595 -7.12 16.54 -13.56
C MET A 595 -6.22 16.23 -14.75
N ILE A 596 -4.95 16.59 -14.64
CA ILE A 596 -3.96 16.44 -15.71
C ILE A 596 -2.94 15.38 -15.31
N SER A 597 -2.72 14.38 -16.17
CA SER A 597 -1.72 13.33 -15.96
C SER A 597 -0.80 13.16 -17.17
N GLY A 598 0.49 13.46 -16.97
CA GLY A 598 1.55 13.24 -17.93
C GLY A 598 2.12 11.81 -17.89
N ALA A 599 2.65 11.32 -19.01
CA ALA A 599 3.33 10.04 -19.07
C ALA A 599 4.66 10.05 -18.29
N ALA A 600 4.95 8.99 -17.54
CA ALA A 600 6.16 8.89 -16.73
C ALA A 600 7.45 8.99 -17.59
N GLY A 601 8.22 10.06 -17.41
CA GLY A 601 9.52 10.27 -18.06
C GLY A 601 9.50 11.12 -19.34
N ALA A 602 8.30 11.44 -19.87
CA ALA A 602 8.13 12.46 -20.91
C ALA A 602 8.36 13.86 -20.31
N ARG A 603 8.88 14.81 -21.09
CA ARG A 603 9.02 16.23 -20.67
C ARG A 603 8.01 17.04 -21.46
N GLY A 604 6.84 17.26 -20.89
CA GLY A 604 5.78 18.09 -21.47
C GLY A 604 5.68 19.48 -20.85
N GLU A 605 4.73 20.26 -21.34
CA GLU A 605 4.30 21.54 -20.78
C GLU A 605 2.83 21.41 -20.35
N PHE A 606 2.54 21.63 -19.07
CA PHE A 606 1.22 21.38 -18.48
C PHE A 606 0.72 22.63 -17.75
N HIS A 607 -0.45 23.11 -18.14
CA HIS A 607 -1.12 24.28 -17.57
C HIS A 607 -2.46 23.85 -17.00
N GLY A 608 -2.70 24.09 -15.70
CA GLY A 608 -3.98 23.86 -15.04
C GLY A 608 -5.04 24.78 -15.64
N GLY A 609 -4.92 26.08 -15.39
CA GLY A 609 -5.79 27.09 -15.98
C GLY A 609 -6.53 27.89 -14.91
N GLU A 610 -7.82 28.17 -15.10
CA GLU A 610 -8.69 28.76 -14.08
C GLU A 610 -9.40 27.66 -13.27
N GLY A 611 -9.05 27.45 -12.01
CA GLY A 611 -9.74 26.52 -11.10
C GLY A 611 -8.79 25.83 -10.12
N ASP A 612 -9.31 24.96 -9.26
CA ASP A 612 -8.49 24.22 -8.29
C ASP A 612 -8.03 22.89 -8.91
N ASP A 613 -6.88 22.88 -9.58
CA ASP A 613 -6.46 21.79 -10.46
C ASP A 613 -5.64 20.70 -9.74
N ARG A 614 -5.56 19.51 -10.36
CA ARG A 614 -4.69 18.41 -9.93
C ARG A 614 -3.79 17.99 -11.06
N ILE A 615 -2.48 18.20 -10.90
CA ILE A 615 -1.50 17.93 -11.95
C ILE A 615 -0.50 16.89 -11.47
N TYR A 616 -0.39 15.77 -12.19
CA TYR A 616 0.63 14.74 -12.01
C TYR A 616 1.47 14.61 -13.28
N ALA A 617 2.65 15.24 -13.32
CA ALA A 617 3.42 15.30 -14.56
C ALA A 617 4.94 15.46 -14.34
N SER A 618 5.69 15.34 -15.44
CA SER A 618 7.13 15.60 -15.54
C SER A 618 7.38 16.65 -16.61
N GLY A 619 8.17 17.68 -16.31
CA GLY A 619 8.48 18.76 -17.26
C GLY A 619 8.31 20.15 -16.66
N ASP A 620 7.76 21.07 -17.44
CA ASP A 620 7.40 22.42 -17.01
C ASP A 620 5.90 22.43 -16.66
N ILE A 621 5.58 22.73 -15.40
CA ILE A 621 4.22 22.61 -14.85
C ILE A 621 3.79 23.95 -14.25
N PHE A 622 2.58 24.37 -14.59
CA PHE A 622 1.94 25.61 -14.17
C PHE A 622 0.57 25.26 -13.60
N GLY A 623 0.31 25.57 -12.33
CA GLY A 623 -1.05 25.51 -11.77
C GLY A 623 -1.94 26.62 -12.34
N ASP A 624 -1.34 27.80 -12.52
CA ASP A 624 -2.00 29.01 -13.01
C ASP A 624 -2.92 29.68 -11.98
N ALA A 625 -4.24 29.63 -12.10
CA ALA A 625 -5.14 30.43 -11.26
C ALA A 625 -6.13 29.56 -10.48
N GLY A 626 -5.88 29.37 -9.19
CA GLY A 626 -6.73 28.66 -8.23
C GLY A 626 -5.89 27.97 -7.19
N ASN A 627 -6.47 27.09 -6.37
CA ASN A 627 -5.73 26.39 -5.32
C ASN A 627 -5.31 25.01 -5.83
N ASP A 628 -4.13 24.93 -6.42
CA ASP A 628 -3.74 23.77 -7.21
C ASP A 628 -3.02 22.72 -6.38
N THR A 629 -3.16 21.46 -6.77
CA THR A 629 -2.40 20.33 -6.23
C THR A 629 -1.46 19.77 -7.29
N ILE A 630 -0.17 20.03 -7.14
CA ILE A 630 0.85 19.65 -8.10
C ILE A 630 1.73 18.55 -7.50
N GLN A 631 1.78 17.39 -8.15
CA GLN A 631 2.66 16.29 -7.80
C GLN A 631 3.69 16.08 -8.93
N LEU A 632 4.95 16.31 -8.60
CA LEU A 632 6.05 16.31 -9.56
C LEU A 632 6.58 14.90 -9.81
N GLY A 633 6.88 14.60 -11.07
CA GLY A 633 7.78 13.52 -11.46
C GLY A 633 9.24 13.98 -11.53
N ASP A 634 10.10 13.19 -12.17
CA ASP A 634 11.55 13.44 -12.19
C ASP A 634 11.95 14.69 -13.00
N LEU A 635 12.88 15.50 -12.44
CA LEU A 635 13.50 16.67 -13.09
C LEU A 635 12.50 17.76 -13.55
N SER A 636 11.57 18.11 -12.68
CA SER A 636 10.46 19.03 -12.98
C SER A 636 10.73 20.47 -12.51
N ILE A 637 10.14 21.43 -13.22
CA ILE A 637 9.99 22.82 -12.80
C ILE A 637 8.51 23.05 -12.53
N ALA A 638 8.18 23.57 -11.35
CA ALA A 638 6.80 23.77 -10.91
C ALA A 638 6.56 25.24 -10.55
N HIS A 639 5.49 25.79 -11.09
CA HIS A 639 4.93 27.08 -10.75
C HIS A 639 3.53 26.83 -10.18
N GLY A 640 3.29 27.19 -8.91
CA GLY A 640 1.96 27.15 -8.30
C GLY A 640 1.03 28.11 -9.03
N GLY A 641 1.26 29.41 -8.85
CA GLY A 641 0.55 30.45 -9.59
C GLY A 641 -0.17 31.42 -8.67
N ASP A 642 -1.40 31.79 -9.01
CA ASP A 642 -2.29 32.60 -8.17
C ASP A 642 -3.22 31.68 -7.37
N GLY A 643 -3.03 31.56 -6.04
CA GLY A 643 -3.93 30.84 -5.12
C GLY A 643 -3.16 30.16 -4.00
N ASP A 644 -3.86 29.45 -3.11
CA ASP A 644 -3.22 28.76 -1.97
C ASP A 644 -2.84 27.32 -2.41
N ASP A 645 -1.65 27.12 -2.99
CA ASP A 645 -1.27 25.89 -3.68
C ASP A 645 -0.67 24.79 -2.78
N LEU A 646 -0.72 23.54 -3.24
CA LEU A 646 -0.06 22.38 -2.64
C LEU A 646 0.89 21.72 -3.64
N ILE A 647 2.19 21.83 -3.41
CA ILE A 647 3.21 21.30 -4.32
C ILE A 647 4.02 20.20 -3.62
N HIS A 648 4.09 19.02 -4.25
CA HIS A 648 4.84 17.86 -3.79
C HIS A 648 5.94 17.46 -4.77
N GLY A 649 7.18 17.40 -4.28
CA GLY A 649 8.34 16.91 -4.99
C GLY A 649 8.23 15.44 -5.38
N GLY A 650 8.96 15.08 -6.45
CA GLY A 650 9.02 13.73 -6.98
C GLY A 650 10.19 12.92 -6.41
N ALA A 651 10.69 11.95 -7.19
CA ALA A 651 11.89 11.20 -6.83
C ALA A 651 13.19 11.91 -7.25
N GLY A 652 13.12 12.81 -8.24
CA GLY A 652 14.22 13.63 -8.75
C GLY A 652 14.28 15.04 -8.18
N PRO A 653 15.41 15.76 -8.34
CA PRO A 653 15.55 17.14 -7.90
C PRO A 653 14.60 18.05 -8.69
N ALA A 654 14.02 19.03 -8.01
CA ALA A 654 13.00 19.94 -8.51
C ALA A 654 13.38 21.42 -8.33
N VAL A 655 12.80 22.25 -9.17
CA VAL A 655 12.78 23.71 -8.99
C VAL A 655 11.33 24.13 -8.76
N ILE A 656 11.03 24.67 -7.57
CA ILE A 656 9.66 24.95 -7.15
C ILE A 656 9.50 26.45 -6.87
N TYR A 657 8.46 27.04 -7.46
CA TYR A 657 7.97 28.39 -7.20
C TYR A 657 6.53 28.26 -6.67
N GLY A 658 6.29 28.62 -5.39
CA GLY A 658 4.90 28.68 -4.86
C GLY A 658 4.11 29.78 -5.56
N GLU A 659 4.73 30.96 -5.65
CA GLU A 659 4.17 32.15 -6.26
C GLU A 659 3.18 32.92 -5.38
N ALA A 660 1.98 33.25 -5.84
CA ALA A 660 1.09 34.20 -5.18
C ALA A 660 0.00 33.49 -4.38
N GLY A 661 0.16 33.44 -3.06
CA GLY A 661 -0.88 32.94 -2.16
C GLY A 661 -0.28 32.32 -0.92
N ALA A 662 -0.99 31.37 -0.31
CA ALA A 662 -0.54 30.69 0.90
C ALA A 662 -0.18 29.23 0.65
N ASP A 663 0.95 29.04 0.00
CA ASP A 663 1.33 27.75 -0.55
C ASP A 663 1.90 26.79 0.50
N SER A 664 1.72 25.50 0.26
CA SER A 664 2.28 24.40 1.03
C SER A 664 3.23 23.61 0.13
N ILE A 665 4.53 23.75 0.38
CA ILE A 665 5.57 23.19 -0.48
C ILE A 665 6.29 22.06 0.25
N TYR A 666 6.32 20.90 -0.37
CA TYR A 666 7.08 19.72 0.04
C TYR A 666 8.04 19.36 -1.08
N GLY A 667 9.35 19.38 -0.83
CA GLY A 667 10.33 18.93 -1.81
C GLY A 667 10.46 17.40 -1.87
N SER A 668 11.51 16.96 -2.55
CA SER A 668 11.81 15.61 -2.98
C SER A 668 12.75 14.89 -2.02
N PHE A 669 13.29 13.74 -2.44
CA PHE A 669 14.35 13.02 -1.73
C PHE A 669 15.76 13.37 -2.22
N GLN A 670 15.89 14.40 -3.06
CA GLN A 670 17.16 14.88 -3.61
C GLN A 670 17.25 16.40 -3.46
N GLY A 671 18.45 16.95 -3.65
CA GLY A 671 18.69 18.39 -3.47
C GLY A 671 17.87 19.27 -4.42
N ASP A 672 16.95 20.03 -3.85
CA ASP A 672 15.98 20.90 -4.50
C ASP A 672 16.37 22.37 -4.46
N THR A 673 15.69 23.15 -5.30
CA THR A 673 15.74 24.61 -5.25
C THR A 673 14.33 25.18 -5.11
N ILE A 674 14.04 25.75 -3.95
CA ILE A 674 12.71 26.25 -3.59
C ILE A 674 12.73 27.78 -3.50
N TYR A 675 11.82 28.43 -4.22
CA TYR A 675 11.56 29.86 -4.13
C TYR A 675 10.25 30.07 -3.38
N ALA A 676 10.39 30.29 -2.08
CA ALA A 676 9.28 30.53 -1.16
C ALA A 676 9.16 32.02 -0.85
N ASP A 677 7.98 32.45 -0.45
CA ASP A 677 7.82 33.73 0.22
C ASP A 677 7.13 33.59 1.59
N ILE A 678 6.93 34.72 2.27
CA ILE A 678 6.42 34.69 3.64
C ILE A 678 4.89 34.71 3.73
N GLY A 679 4.22 34.84 2.59
CA GLY A 679 2.80 34.60 2.37
C GLY A 679 2.42 33.12 2.45
N ASP A 680 3.37 32.24 2.10
CA ASP A 680 3.24 30.77 2.11
C ASP A 680 2.80 30.23 3.47
N ASN A 681 2.20 29.04 3.50
CA ASN A 681 1.73 28.36 4.71
C ASN A 681 2.86 27.54 5.37
N TYR A 682 3.52 26.67 4.62
CA TYR A 682 4.60 25.81 5.10
C TYR A 682 5.54 25.41 3.96
N VAL A 683 6.83 25.30 4.27
CA VAL A 683 7.86 24.85 3.33
C VAL A 683 8.74 23.80 4.01
N TYR A 684 8.84 22.63 3.39
CA TYR A 684 9.71 21.53 3.82
C TYR A 684 10.48 21.00 2.62
N ALA A 685 11.79 21.17 2.62
CA ALA A 685 12.60 20.89 1.45
C ALA A 685 12.82 19.38 1.21
N GLY A 686 12.86 18.57 2.28
CA GLY A 686 12.79 17.10 2.13
C GLY A 686 14.06 16.41 2.57
N ASP A 687 14.50 15.42 1.79
CA ASP A 687 15.85 14.85 1.94
C ASP A 687 16.73 15.39 0.81
N GLY A 688 18.02 15.61 1.07
CA GLY A 688 18.96 16.14 0.09
C GLY A 688 19.60 17.45 0.55
N ASP A 689 20.60 17.93 -0.19
CA ASP A 689 21.23 19.22 0.11
C ASP A 689 20.45 20.33 -0.60
N ASP A 690 19.50 20.94 0.11
CA ASP A 690 18.51 21.84 -0.47
C ASP A 690 18.93 23.31 -0.44
N ARG A 691 18.35 24.09 -1.37
CA ARG A 691 18.48 25.55 -1.39
C ARG A 691 17.12 26.20 -1.30
N ILE A 692 16.86 26.85 -0.18
CA ILE A 692 15.61 27.58 0.04
C ILE A 692 15.87 29.09 -0.04
N TYR A 693 15.27 29.74 -1.03
CA TYR A 693 15.26 31.18 -1.18
C TYR A 693 13.99 31.75 -0.57
N LEU A 694 14.15 32.65 0.41
CA LEU A 694 13.01 33.31 1.07
C LEU A 694 12.87 34.78 0.62
N GLY A 695 11.76 35.07 -0.05
CA GLY A 695 11.39 36.38 -0.61
C GLY A 695 10.78 37.39 0.38
N GLU A 696 10.26 38.51 -0.14
CA GLU A 696 9.46 39.50 0.61
C GLU A 696 7.96 39.15 0.56
N LEU A 697 7.17 39.66 1.51
CA LEU A 697 5.70 39.58 1.43
C LEU A 697 5.18 40.35 0.21
N ARG A 698 4.36 39.72 -0.64
CA ARG A 698 3.82 40.41 -1.82
C ARG A 698 2.68 41.36 -1.42
N ALA A 699 2.33 42.24 -2.36
CA ALA A 699 1.34 43.28 -2.12
C ALA A 699 -0.08 42.71 -2.04
N GLY A 700 -0.62 42.59 -0.82
CA GLY A 700 -1.99 42.11 -0.58
C GLY A 700 -2.05 40.86 0.29
N GLU A 701 -0.93 40.17 0.46
CA GLU A 701 -0.81 38.98 1.29
C GLU A 701 -0.64 39.32 2.77
N ASN A 702 -0.94 38.31 3.60
CA ASN A 702 -0.60 38.30 5.01
C ASN A 702 0.57 37.34 5.21
N ARG A 703 1.44 37.65 6.16
CA ARG A 703 2.46 36.69 6.60
C ARG A 703 1.79 35.45 7.20
N ARG A 704 2.06 34.25 6.67
CA ARG A 704 1.49 32.99 7.17
C ARG A 704 2.51 31.92 7.49
N ILE A 705 3.71 31.94 6.92
CA ILE A 705 4.61 30.79 7.01
C ILE A 705 4.87 30.39 8.47
N TYR A 706 4.31 29.24 8.84
CA TYR A 706 4.28 28.78 10.23
C TYR A 706 5.56 28.01 10.58
N GLY A 707 6.18 27.39 9.58
CA GLY A 707 7.46 26.69 9.68
C GLY A 707 8.13 26.62 8.32
N LEU A 708 9.46 26.73 8.36
CA LEU A 708 10.35 26.60 7.22
C LEU A 708 11.45 25.61 7.63
N SER A 709 11.49 24.45 6.99
CA SER A 709 12.40 23.34 7.31
C SER A 709 13.20 22.90 6.10
N GLY A 710 14.46 22.52 6.36
CA GLY A 710 15.36 21.95 5.36
C GLY A 710 15.06 20.47 5.24
N GLY A 711 15.26 19.75 6.35
CA GLY A 711 14.88 18.36 6.49
C GLY A 711 16.12 17.52 6.73
N ASN A 712 16.37 16.50 5.92
CA ASN A 712 17.58 15.70 6.04
C ASN A 712 18.60 16.09 4.96
N GLY A 713 19.74 16.64 5.33
CA GLY A 713 20.81 16.99 4.40
C GLY A 713 21.53 18.26 4.82
N ASP A 714 22.54 18.68 4.06
CA ASP A 714 23.27 19.91 4.39
C ASP A 714 22.59 21.09 3.67
N ASP A 715 21.61 21.71 4.33
CA ASP A 715 20.70 22.66 3.70
C ASP A 715 21.19 24.10 3.75
N THR A 716 20.77 24.91 2.77
CA THR A 716 21.11 26.33 2.71
C THR A 716 19.88 27.22 2.60
N PHE A 717 19.68 28.06 3.61
CA PHE A 717 18.63 29.07 3.66
C PHE A 717 19.17 30.44 3.25
N ILE A 718 18.60 31.03 2.20
CA ILE A 718 19.05 32.31 1.64
C ILE A 718 17.94 33.34 1.80
N LEU A 719 18.13 34.28 2.72
CA LEU A 719 17.18 35.38 2.92
C LEU A 719 17.46 36.49 1.88
N GLN A 720 16.59 36.61 0.89
CA GLN A 720 16.75 37.58 -0.20
C GLN A 720 16.42 39.02 0.24
N ALA A 721 15.63 39.16 1.30
CA ALA A 721 15.20 40.45 1.84
C ALA A 721 14.90 40.40 3.34
N ALA A 722 14.77 41.59 3.94
CA ALA A 722 14.48 41.74 5.35
C ALA A 722 13.00 41.47 5.64
N GLN A 723 12.75 40.57 6.59
CA GLN A 723 11.44 40.10 6.96
C GLN A 723 10.76 41.03 7.99
N PRO A 724 9.41 41.10 8.02
CA PRO A 724 8.66 41.91 8.99
C PRO A 724 8.97 41.55 10.45
N THR A 725 8.99 42.52 11.36
CA THR A 725 9.48 42.35 12.75
C THR A 725 8.41 42.06 13.81
N ALA A 726 7.14 41.88 13.44
CA ALA A 726 6.02 41.85 14.39
C ALA A 726 5.88 40.53 15.19
N SER A 727 6.26 39.39 14.61
CA SER A 727 6.25 38.05 15.23
C SER A 727 7.44 37.25 14.72
N SER A 728 7.91 36.24 15.46
CA SER A 728 9.08 35.45 15.05
C SER A 728 8.74 34.52 13.88
N LEU A 729 9.68 34.34 12.95
CA LEU A 729 9.67 33.31 11.90
C LEU A 729 10.50 32.12 12.36
N SER A 730 9.87 30.94 12.45
CA SER A 730 10.59 29.71 12.78
C SER A 730 11.28 29.18 11.53
N ILE A 731 12.60 29.00 11.60
CA ILE A 731 13.41 28.38 10.55
C ILE A 731 14.21 27.26 11.21
N SER A 732 14.13 26.05 10.65
CA SER A 732 14.85 24.88 11.12
C SER A 732 15.73 24.32 10.00
N GLY A 733 17.01 24.07 10.26
CA GLY A 733 17.83 23.25 9.37
C GLY A 733 17.49 21.76 9.47
N ASP A 734 17.09 21.32 10.66
CA ASP A 734 16.80 19.92 11.03
C ASP A 734 18.05 19.03 11.08
N TYR A 735 18.16 17.99 10.24
CA TYR A 735 19.23 16.99 10.34
C TYR A 735 20.29 17.22 9.26
N GLY A 736 21.42 17.78 9.66
CA GLY A 736 22.58 17.87 8.77
C GLY A 736 23.57 18.91 9.26
N PHE A 737 24.34 19.46 8.33
CA PHE A 737 25.14 20.66 8.56
C PHE A 737 24.53 21.84 7.81
N ASP A 738 23.71 22.60 8.52
CA ASP A 738 22.81 23.57 7.88
C ASP A 738 23.35 24.99 7.94
N THR A 739 23.08 25.75 6.87
CA THR A 739 23.61 27.10 6.66
C THR A 739 22.51 28.13 6.56
N LEU A 740 22.55 29.12 7.47
CA LEU A 740 21.82 30.37 7.34
C LEU A 740 22.68 31.41 6.60
N ASP A 741 22.32 31.72 5.34
CA ASP A 741 23.00 32.71 4.51
C ASP A 741 22.27 34.07 4.54
N LEU A 742 22.87 35.02 5.25
CA LEU A 742 22.45 36.42 5.36
C LEU A 742 23.36 37.35 4.54
N SER A 743 24.14 36.84 3.60
CA SER A 743 25.10 37.63 2.82
C SER A 743 24.47 38.73 1.97
N LEU A 744 23.17 38.61 1.67
CA LEU A 744 22.39 39.62 0.95
C LEU A 744 21.89 40.77 1.84
N ALA A 745 22.15 40.73 3.15
CA ALA A 745 21.75 41.79 4.07
C ALA A 745 22.36 43.14 3.67
N LYS A 746 21.54 44.19 3.70
CA LYS A 746 21.94 45.58 3.37
C LYS A 746 22.31 46.41 4.61
N THR A 747 22.33 45.79 5.78
CA THR A 747 22.61 46.37 7.09
C THR A 747 23.34 45.37 7.97
N ALA A 748 23.92 45.84 9.07
CA ALA A 748 24.50 44.97 10.10
C ALA A 748 23.50 43.89 10.55
N VAL A 749 23.98 42.66 10.73
CA VAL A 749 23.18 41.52 11.20
C VAL A 749 23.67 41.05 12.56
N ALA A 750 22.79 40.45 13.35
CA ALA A 750 23.14 39.88 14.65
C ALA A 750 22.47 38.51 14.82
N VAL A 751 23.23 37.46 15.08
CA VAL A 751 22.68 36.10 15.24
C VAL A 751 23.29 35.47 16.48
N ASP A 752 22.48 34.83 17.31
CA ASP A 752 22.87 34.02 18.45
C ASP A 752 22.19 32.65 18.36
N LEU A 753 22.92 31.63 17.90
CA LEU A 753 22.41 30.27 17.74
C LEU A 753 22.04 29.62 19.07
N GLY A 754 22.57 30.13 20.19
CA GLY A 754 22.22 29.65 21.53
C GLY A 754 20.84 30.10 22.04
N LEU A 755 20.07 30.85 21.23
CA LEU A 755 18.72 31.29 21.55
C LEU A 755 17.68 30.52 20.73
N ASP A 756 16.81 29.78 21.42
CA ASP A 756 15.67 29.07 20.84
C ASP A 756 14.41 29.95 20.66
N GLN A 757 14.51 31.23 21.01
CA GLN A 757 13.42 32.21 20.91
C GLN A 757 13.66 33.20 19.76
N GLY A 758 12.60 33.90 19.36
CA GLY A 758 12.67 34.98 18.39
C GLY A 758 13.74 36.04 18.73
N GLN A 759 14.70 36.21 17.83
CA GLN A 759 15.80 37.18 17.88
C GLN A 759 15.74 38.11 16.67
N ASN A 760 16.02 39.39 16.90
CA ASN A 760 16.07 40.37 15.81
C ASN A 760 17.43 40.30 15.13
N THR A 761 17.46 39.73 13.93
CA THR A 761 18.71 39.46 13.22
C THR A 761 19.19 40.60 12.34
N GLY A 762 18.43 41.69 12.23
CA GLY A 762 18.61 42.72 11.20
C GLY A 762 18.01 42.34 9.85
N MET A 763 17.72 41.06 9.62
CA MET A 763 16.97 40.53 8.47
C MET A 763 15.57 40.05 8.85
N GLY A 764 15.13 40.30 10.09
CA GLY A 764 13.80 39.92 10.59
C GLY A 764 13.85 39.51 12.06
N ASN A 765 12.69 39.20 12.63
CA ASN A 765 12.62 38.51 13.92
C ASN A 765 12.57 37.00 13.65
N LEU A 766 13.66 36.27 13.88
CA LEU A 766 13.80 34.85 13.52
C LEU A 766 13.94 33.99 14.78
N ALA A 767 13.28 32.84 14.83
CA ALA A 767 13.56 31.77 15.79
C ALA A 767 14.27 30.67 15.02
N LEU A 768 15.50 30.36 15.41
CA LEU A 768 16.41 29.49 14.64
C LEU A 768 16.66 28.20 15.42
N SER A 769 16.65 27.06 14.73
CA SER A 769 17.00 25.75 15.29
C SER A 769 17.76 24.90 14.27
N GLY A 770 18.63 24.01 14.75
CA GLY A 770 19.38 23.09 13.87
C GLY A 770 20.22 23.82 12.82
N PHE A 771 20.96 24.86 13.23
CA PHE A 771 21.89 25.57 12.33
C PHE A 771 23.29 25.48 12.91
N GLU A 772 24.22 24.95 12.13
CA GLU A 772 25.62 24.87 12.50
C GLU A 772 26.41 26.00 11.83
N ALA A 773 25.93 26.56 10.71
CA ALA A 773 26.61 27.60 9.97
C ALA A 773 25.79 28.88 9.82
N VAL A 774 26.45 30.03 10.00
CA VAL A 774 25.87 31.35 9.73
C VAL A 774 26.85 32.15 8.89
N ARG A 775 26.35 32.73 7.80
CA ARG A 775 27.08 33.66 6.96
C ARG A 775 26.47 35.05 7.05
N GLY A 776 27.22 35.99 7.60
CA GLY A 776 26.85 37.40 7.70
C GLY A 776 26.95 38.15 6.36
N GLY A 777 26.49 39.40 6.38
CA GLY A 777 26.59 40.34 5.27
C GLY A 777 27.74 41.34 5.43
N ASP A 778 27.96 42.18 4.42
CA ASP A 778 29.10 43.10 4.33
C ASP A 778 29.04 44.35 5.25
N PHE A 779 28.16 44.37 6.26
CA PHE A 779 27.80 45.59 7.00
C PHE A 779 28.10 45.55 8.51
N GLY A 780 28.89 44.57 8.96
CA GLY A 780 29.33 44.41 10.35
C GLY A 780 28.36 43.53 11.12
N SER A 781 28.76 42.29 11.31
CA SER A 781 27.97 41.19 11.82
C SER A 781 28.36 40.91 13.27
N VAL A 782 27.37 40.61 14.10
CA VAL A 782 27.58 40.08 15.46
C VAL A 782 27.05 38.65 15.48
N LEU A 783 27.92 37.67 15.30
CA LEU A 783 27.53 36.26 15.21
C LEU A 783 27.97 35.53 16.47
N LYS A 784 27.07 34.73 17.04
CA LYS A 784 27.33 33.92 18.22
C LYS A 784 26.81 32.51 18.01
N GLY A 785 27.65 31.51 18.25
CA GLY A 785 27.28 30.11 18.21
C GLY A 785 26.64 29.63 19.51
N ASP A 786 26.33 28.34 19.55
CA ASP A 786 25.70 27.64 20.64
C ASP A 786 26.70 26.76 21.40
N ALA A 787 26.31 25.54 21.79
CA ALA A 787 27.19 24.58 22.45
C ALA A 787 27.70 23.47 21.51
N ASN A 788 27.27 23.50 20.25
CA ASN A 788 27.67 22.58 19.20
C ASN A 788 28.86 23.17 18.43
N ALA A 789 29.43 22.39 17.51
CA ALA A 789 30.49 22.90 16.64
C ALA A 789 29.89 23.80 15.55
N ASN A 790 30.11 25.10 15.62
CA ASN A 790 29.55 26.06 14.67
C ASN A 790 30.57 26.61 13.67
N ARG A 791 30.10 27.04 12.50
CA ARG A 791 30.87 27.78 11.49
C ARG A 791 30.29 29.18 11.31
N LEU A 792 30.97 30.18 11.82
CA LEU A 792 30.55 31.58 11.72
C LEU A 792 31.42 32.31 10.71
N THR A 793 30.80 32.92 9.71
CA THR A 793 31.48 33.67 8.66
C THR A 793 30.99 35.12 8.64
N GLY A 794 31.88 36.08 8.85
CA GLY A 794 31.62 37.51 8.71
C GLY A 794 31.59 37.96 7.24
N GLY A 795 31.73 39.26 7.03
CA GLY A 795 31.62 39.94 5.74
C GLY A 795 32.86 40.75 5.39
N ALA A 796 32.67 41.82 4.61
CA ALA A 796 33.77 42.67 4.14
C ALA A 796 34.25 43.76 5.12
N VAL A 797 33.58 43.93 6.28
CA VAL A 797 33.88 44.99 7.26
C VAL A 797 33.97 44.39 8.65
N SER A 798 34.55 45.14 9.61
CA SER A 798 34.74 44.68 11.00
C SER A 798 33.51 44.00 11.62
N ASP A 799 33.68 42.72 11.94
CA ASP A 799 32.69 41.84 12.53
C ASP A 799 33.08 41.44 13.97
N THR A 800 32.12 40.88 14.72
CA THR A 800 32.34 40.29 16.04
C THR A 800 31.74 38.89 16.06
N LEU A 801 32.61 37.87 16.14
CA LEU A 801 32.22 36.47 16.11
C LEU A 801 32.57 35.82 17.44
N SER A 802 31.63 35.06 18.01
CA SER A 802 31.81 34.29 19.25
C SER A 802 31.41 32.84 18.99
N GLY A 803 32.33 31.88 19.10
CA GLY A 803 32.03 30.45 18.88
C GLY A 803 31.05 29.92 19.92
N GLY A 804 31.39 29.97 21.20
CA GLY A 804 30.51 29.49 22.26
C GLY A 804 31.18 28.36 23.03
N ASP A 805 30.45 27.29 23.30
CA ASP A 805 31.08 26.02 23.69
C ASP A 805 31.17 25.15 22.41
N GLY A 806 32.18 24.29 22.27
CA GLY A 806 32.24 23.38 21.13
C GLY A 806 33.58 23.39 20.41
N VAL A 807 33.57 23.11 19.11
CA VAL A 807 34.77 23.19 18.26
C VAL A 807 34.39 24.08 17.10
N ASP A 808 34.66 25.37 17.23
CA ASP A 808 34.11 26.37 16.33
C ASP A 808 35.08 26.78 15.22
N VAL A 809 34.54 27.14 14.07
CA VAL A 809 35.30 27.73 12.95
C VAL A 809 34.81 29.14 12.70
N LEU A 810 35.67 30.12 13.01
CA LEU A 810 35.41 31.54 12.86
C LEU A 810 36.18 32.08 11.64
N VAL A 811 35.46 32.68 10.71
CA VAL A 811 36.02 33.37 9.53
C VAL A 811 35.61 34.83 9.63
N GLY A 812 36.53 35.72 10.03
CA GLY A 812 36.25 37.15 10.13
C GLY A 812 35.89 37.76 8.77
N GLY A 813 36.75 37.54 7.77
CA GLY A 813 36.57 38.09 6.44
C GLY A 813 37.40 39.36 6.28
N GLY A 814 36.82 40.41 5.70
CA GLY A 814 37.48 41.69 5.54
C GLY A 814 37.21 42.63 6.70
N GLY A 815 38.15 43.51 7.02
CA GLY A 815 38.02 44.43 8.15
C GLY A 815 38.92 44.06 9.31
N ASP A 816 38.81 44.80 10.42
CA ASP A 816 39.51 44.47 11.66
C ASP A 816 38.50 43.79 12.60
N ASP A 817 38.59 42.46 12.73
CA ASP A 817 37.55 41.65 13.37
C ASP A 817 37.86 41.31 14.83
N VAL A 818 36.82 40.96 15.59
CA VAL A 818 36.94 40.41 16.94
C VAL A 818 36.42 38.98 16.94
N LEU A 819 37.33 38.01 17.14
CA LEU A 819 37.01 36.59 17.16
C LEU A 819 37.23 36.04 18.58
N ASP A 820 36.20 35.48 19.19
CA ASP A 820 36.27 34.77 20.47
C ASP A 820 35.86 33.33 20.24
N GLY A 821 36.78 32.37 20.32
CA GLY A 821 36.43 30.96 20.14
C GLY A 821 35.48 30.50 21.24
N GLY A 822 35.88 30.69 22.49
CA GLY A 822 35.05 30.41 23.66
C GLY A 822 35.60 29.23 24.44
N ALA A 823 34.76 28.24 24.75
CA ALA A 823 35.20 27.03 25.43
C ALA A 823 35.29 25.86 24.47
N GLY A 824 36.49 25.30 24.34
CA GLY A 824 36.70 24.15 23.47
C GLY A 824 37.99 24.29 22.70
N VAL A 825 38.00 23.82 21.46
CA VAL A 825 39.17 23.96 20.57
C VAL A 825 38.73 24.63 19.30
N ASP A 826 39.07 25.90 19.19
CA ASP A 826 38.49 26.76 18.18
C ASP A 826 39.49 27.15 17.09
N VAL A 827 38.96 27.40 15.90
CA VAL A 827 39.70 27.69 14.69
C VAL A 827 39.37 29.09 14.20
N ALA A 828 40.37 29.97 14.10
CA ALA A 828 40.26 31.16 13.26
C ALA A 828 40.80 30.84 11.87
N GLN A 829 39.95 30.93 10.85
CA GLN A 829 40.27 30.56 9.48
C GLN A 829 40.44 31.79 8.58
N TYR A 830 41.53 31.80 7.81
CA TYR A 830 41.93 32.86 6.89
C TYR A 830 42.07 32.34 5.46
N ALA A 831 41.70 33.15 4.48
CA ALA A 831 41.64 32.75 3.07
C ALA A 831 43.01 32.60 2.38
N GLY A 832 44.06 33.23 2.91
CA GLY A 832 45.40 33.22 2.32
C GLY A 832 46.36 32.21 2.96
N ALA A 833 47.53 32.04 2.35
CA ALA A 833 48.61 31.22 2.90
C ALA A 833 49.23 31.87 4.16
N SER A 834 49.72 31.06 5.10
CA SER A 834 50.28 31.48 6.39
C SER A 834 51.40 32.53 6.28
N SER A 835 52.18 32.51 5.20
CA SER A 835 53.23 33.52 4.94
C SER A 835 52.70 34.93 4.67
N ASN A 836 51.40 35.05 4.38
CA ASN A 836 50.71 36.33 4.20
C ASN A 836 50.32 37.00 5.52
N TYR A 837 50.51 36.34 6.67
CA TYR A 837 50.07 36.85 7.96
C TYR A 837 51.23 36.89 8.97
N SER A 838 51.08 37.78 9.95
CA SER A 838 51.89 37.78 11.18
C SER A 838 50.96 37.77 12.38
N TRP A 839 51.34 37.09 13.46
CA TRP A 839 50.55 37.08 14.69
C TRP A 839 51.40 37.27 15.95
N VAL A 840 50.80 37.86 16.97
CA VAL A 840 51.42 38.11 18.27
C VAL A 840 50.50 37.60 19.37
N ILE A 841 51.05 36.79 20.29
CA ILE A 841 50.34 36.29 21.48
C ILE A 841 50.73 37.19 22.66
N ALA A 842 49.74 37.85 23.27
CA ALA A 842 49.92 38.70 24.45
C ALA A 842 50.01 37.89 25.75
N ALA A 843 50.42 38.54 26.84
CA ALA A 843 50.62 37.87 28.13
C ALA A 843 49.32 37.37 28.79
N ASP A 844 48.17 37.91 28.39
CA ASP A 844 46.83 37.49 28.81
C ASP A 844 46.23 36.39 27.93
N GLY A 845 46.99 35.90 26.93
CA GLY A 845 46.55 34.84 26.01
C GLY A 845 45.82 35.33 24.76
N SER A 846 45.49 36.62 24.67
CA SER A 846 44.91 37.19 23.45
C SER A 846 45.91 37.15 22.29
N VAL A 847 45.41 36.96 21.07
CA VAL A 847 46.22 36.87 19.85
C VAL A 847 45.80 38.00 18.91
N SER A 848 46.76 38.70 18.31
CA SER A 848 46.48 39.63 17.22
C SER A 848 47.07 39.07 15.95
N VAL A 849 46.25 38.90 14.91
CA VAL A 849 46.65 38.41 13.58
C VAL A 849 46.55 39.58 12.60
N LYS A 850 47.54 39.73 11.72
CA LYS A 850 47.59 40.83 10.76
C LYS A 850 47.95 40.33 9.37
N ASP A 851 47.13 40.70 8.40
CA ASP A 851 47.38 40.47 6.97
C ASP A 851 48.49 41.40 6.44
N LEU A 852 49.44 40.82 5.72
CA LEU A 852 50.60 41.47 5.14
C LEU A 852 50.48 41.71 3.63
N ARG A 853 49.41 41.22 2.99
CA ARG A 853 49.12 41.43 1.56
C ARG A 853 48.79 42.91 1.29
N GLY A 854 48.90 43.31 0.02
CA GLY A 854 48.55 44.66 -0.40
C GLY A 854 47.09 44.99 -0.07
N ASN A 855 46.87 46.12 0.59
CA ASN A 855 45.58 46.60 1.12
C ASN A 855 44.98 45.80 2.29
N ALA A 856 45.69 44.81 2.84
CA ALA A 856 45.23 43.98 3.97
C ALA A 856 43.76 43.53 3.80
N PRO A 857 43.45 42.70 2.78
CA PRO A 857 42.08 42.29 2.48
C PRO A 857 41.35 41.59 3.63
N GLU A 858 42.07 40.97 4.59
CA GLU A 858 41.51 40.43 5.85
C GLU A 858 42.04 41.20 7.08
N GLY A 859 42.38 42.49 6.91
CA GLY A 859 42.74 43.46 7.96
C GLY A 859 43.64 42.96 9.11
N SER A 860 43.25 43.34 10.33
CA SER A 860 43.98 43.07 11.58
C SER A 860 43.03 42.65 12.70
N ASP A 861 43.00 41.35 12.98
CA ASP A 861 42.01 40.74 13.86
C ASP A 861 42.52 40.55 15.28
N GLY A 862 41.61 40.69 16.22
CA GLY A 862 41.79 40.41 17.64
C GLY A 862 41.10 39.10 18.04
N LEU A 863 41.90 38.12 18.44
CA LEU A 863 41.48 36.77 18.81
C LEU A 863 41.64 36.55 20.32
N ARG A 864 40.71 35.81 20.91
CA ARG A 864 40.80 35.27 22.27
C ARG A 864 40.20 33.87 22.28
N ASN A 865 40.70 33.01 23.18
CA ASN A 865 40.24 31.63 23.29
C ASN A 865 40.20 30.90 21.94
N VAL A 866 41.26 31.05 21.14
CA VAL A 866 41.40 30.36 19.84
C VAL A 866 42.70 29.57 19.90
N GLU A 867 42.60 28.27 19.65
CA GLU A 867 43.70 27.33 19.77
C GLU A 867 44.39 27.09 18.42
N VAL A 868 43.68 27.29 17.30
CA VAL A 868 44.18 26.97 15.96
C VAL A 868 43.98 28.14 14.99
N LEU A 869 45.06 28.53 14.30
CA LEU A 869 44.97 29.37 13.09
C LEU A 869 44.99 28.47 11.86
N ARG A 870 43.98 28.58 11.00
CA ARG A 870 43.90 27.86 9.73
C ARG A 870 44.13 28.80 8.56
N PHE A 871 45.10 28.46 7.72
CA PHE A 871 45.42 29.19 6.49
C PHE A 871 45.20 28.28 5.29
N SER A 872 45.23 28.84 4.08
CA SER A 872 45.02 28.08 2.85
C SER A 872 46.10 27.02 2.56
N ASP A 873 47.25 27.09 3.22
CA ASP A 873 48.41 26.20 3.02
C ASP A 873 48.73 25.28 4.21
N ARG A 874 48.34 25.66 5.44
CA ARG A 874 48.56 24.89 6.67
C ARG A 874 47.74 25.43 7.85
N SER A 875 47.65 24.64 8.92
CA SER A 875 47.17 25.11 10.23
C SER A 875 48.34 25.29 11.21
N THR A 876 48.16 26.15 12.22
CA THR A 876 49.11 26.38 13.31
C THR A 876 48.40 26.30 14.65
N ILE A 877 48.87 25.41 15.52
CA ILE A 877 48.39 25.28 16.90
C ILE A 877 49.07 26.35 17.77
N LEU A 878 48.29 27.20 18.41
CA LEU A 878 48.73 28.33 19.23
C LEU A 878 49.00 27.95 20.69
N SER A 879 48.26 26.97 21.20
CA SER A 879 48.35 26.44 22.57
C SER A 879 48.21 24.91 22.57
N PRO A 880 48.81 24.18 23.53
CA PRO A 880 48.71 22.72 23.55
C PRO A 880 47.26 22.23 23.67
N LEU A 881 46.85 21.35 22.74
CA LEU A 881 45.52 20.75 22.73
C LEU A 881 45.41 19.61 23.75
N ASN A 882 44.29 19.54 24.47
CA ASN A 882 44.03 18.48 25.43
C ASN A 882 43.27 17.32 24.76
N VAL A 883 44.01 16.38 24.15
CA VAL A 883 43.41 15.17 23.55
C VAL A 883 43.34 14.06 24.59
N PRO A 884 42.15 13.48 24.89
CA PRO A 884 42.05 12.29 25.72
C PRO A 884 42.92 11.15 25.15
N ALA A 885 43.75 10.51 25.98
CA ALA A 885 44.69 9.50 25.52
C ALA A 885 44.01 8.32 24.79
N ALA A 886 42.77 7.98 25.17
CA ALA A 886 41.96 6.98 24.48
C ALA A 886 41.59 7.44 23.06
N ASN A 887 41.18 8.70 22.88
CA ASN A 887 40.82 9.27 21.58
C ASN A 887 42.05 9.38 20.67
N GLU A 888 43.21 9.77 21.21
CA GLU A 888 44.48 9.77 20.45
C GLU A 888 44.86 8.35 20.00
N THR A 889 44.73 7.35 20.88
CA THR A 889 45.05 5.95 20.56
C THR A 889 44.12 5.42 19.47
N LEU A 890 42.83 5.74 19.58
CA LEU A 890 41.78 5.35 18.64
C LEU A 890 42.03 5.97 17.26
N PHE A 891 42.20 7.29 17.20
CA PHE A 891 42.48 8.04 15.97
C PHE A 891 43.76 7.56 15.29
N SER A 892 44.85 7.39 16.05
CA SER A 892 46.14 6.97 15.51
C SER A 892 46.18 5.51 15.09
N SER A 893 45.46 4.61 15.76
CA SER A 893 45.39 3.19 15.37
C SER A 893 44.59 2.98 14.08
N LEU A 894 43.48 3.70 13.92
CA LEU A 894 42.57 3.58 12.79
C LEU A 894 43.04 4.38 11.56
N LEU A 895 43.41 5.65 11.73
CA LEU A 895 43.75 6.55 10.62
C LEU A 895 45.26 6.68 10.38
N ARG A 896 46.10 6.03 11.22
CA ARG A 896 47.56 5.94 11.07
C ARG A 896 48.29 7.30 11.06
N THR A 897 47.73 8.28 11.76
CA THR A 897 48.31 9.61 12.04
C THR A 897 47.91 10.09 13.42
N SER A 898 48.71 10.92 14.09
CA SER A 898 48.31 11.57 15.34
C SER A 898 47.30 12.69 15.10
N VAL A 899 46.50 13.01 16.12
CA VAL A 899 45.53 14.13 16.06
C VAL A 899 46.25 15.44 15.73
N ALA A 900 47.35 15.74 16.43
CA ALA A 900 48.12 16.97 16.18
C ALA A 900 48.69 17.05 14.76
N SER A 901 49.21 15.95 14.22
CA SER A 901 49.76 15.94 12.85
C SER A 901 48.66 16.06 11.80
N ALA A 902 47.45 15.55 12.07
CA ALA A 902 46.31 15.67 11.18
C ALA A 902 45.80 17.11 11.11
N ILE A 903 45.73 17.82 12.24
CA ILE A 903 45.35 19.26 12.31
C ILE A 903 46.31 20.13 11.49
N GLU A 904 47.63 19.89 11.62
CA GLU A 904 48.64 20.73 10.96
C GLU A 904 48.81 20.47 9.45
N LYS A 905 48.61 19.23 8.99
CA LYS A 905 49.16 18.75 7.70
C LYS A 905 48.16 18.10 6.74
N GLY A 906 46.86 18.07 7.00
CA GLY A 906 45.98 17.28 6.14
C GLY A 906 44.47 17.52 6.21
N PRO A 907 43.71 16.80 5.35
CA PRO A 907 42.26 16.92 5.17
C PRO A 907 41.45 16.34 6.33
N LEU A 908 42.11 15.59 7.22
CA LEU A 908 41.51 15.07 8.46
C LEU A 908 41.50 16.13 9.58
N GLY A 909 41.90 17.37 9.29
CA GLY A 909 42.05 18.42 10.28
C GLY A 909 40.79 18.66 11.09
N ASP A 910 39.64 18.82 10.44
CA ASP A 910 38.35 19.05 11.11
C ASP A 910 37.95 17.88 12.02
N LEU A 911 38.05 16.65 11.52
CA LEU A 911 37.82 15.46 12.33
C LEU A 911 38.81 15.39 13.51
N ALA A 912 40.09 15.68 13.29
CA ALA A 912 41.09 15.66 14.34
C ALA A 912 40.82 16.72 15.42
N LEU A 913 40.29 17.88 15.04
CA LEU A 913 39.81 18.90 15.97
C LEU A 913 38.66 18.38 16.84
N THR A 914 37.69 17.64 16.30
CA THR A 914 36.63 17.03 17.13
C THR A 914 37.16 16.07 18.22
N MET A 915 38.33 15.45 18.00
CA MET A 915 38.95 14.55 18.99
C MET A 915 39.51 15.28 20.21
N THR A 916 39.63 16.61 20.13
CA THR A 916 40.17 17.48 21.18
C THR A 916 39.07 18.07 22.07
N GLY A 917 37.80 17.98 21.66
CA GLY A 917 36.62 18.45 22.39
C GLY A 917 36.08 17.45 23.43
N ALA A 918 35.01 17.82 24.13
CA ALA A 918 34.36 17.03 25.19
C ALA A 918 33.49 15.85 24.66
N ILE A 919 34.00 15.11 23.66
CA ILE A 919 33.33 13.95 23.07
C ILE A 919 33.62 12.67 23.87
N SER A 920 32.62 11.79 24.02
CA SER A 920 32.84 10.49 24.66
C SER A 920 33.73 9.60 23.78
N THR A 921 34.44 8.64 24.40
CA THR A 921 35.26 7.67 23.64
C THR A 921 34.42 6.82 22.67
N GLN A 922 33.13 6.61 22.97
CA GLN A 922 32.22 5.85 22.10
C GLN A 922 31.78 6.67 20.86
N GLU A 923 31.46 7.96 21.03
CA GLU A 923 31.15 8.85 19.91
C GLU A 923 32.41 9.08 19.04
N ALA A 924 33.58 9.24 19.68
CA ALA A 924 34.86 9.31 18.97
C ALA A 924 35.13 8.04 18.16
N LEU A 925 34.82 6.85 18.69
CA LEU A 925 34.94 5.59 17.96
C LEU A 925 34.09 5.59 16.69
N GLN A 926 32.82 6.00 16.79
CA GLN A 926 31.92 6.03 15.64
C GLN A 926 32.42 6.99 14.53
N LEU A 927 32.81 8.21 14.90
CA LEU A 927 33.32 9.21 13.95
C LEU A 927 34.59 8.74 13.25
N VAL A 928 35.52 8.13 14.00
CA VAL A 928 36.81 7.69 13.44
C VAL A 928 36.66 6.41 12.62
N VAL A 929 35.77 5.48 13.00
CA VAL A 929 35.43 4.31 12.16
C VAL A 929 34.79 4.76 10.85
N ARG A 930 33.86 5.73 10.89
CA ARG A 930 33.26 6.32 9.69
C ARG A 930 34.31 6.97 8.78
N ALA A 931 35.23 7.74 9.36
CA ALA A 931 36.35 8.34 8.62
C ALA A 931 37.33 7.29 8.08
N ALA A 932 37.52 6.18 8.80
CA ALA A 932 38.30 5.04 8.34
C ALA A 932 37.67 4.40 7.09
N GLY A 933 36.36 4.58 6.88
CA GLY A 933 35.62 4.26 5.65
C GLY A 933 36.33 4.71 4.36
N ALA A 934 36.87 5.93 4.33
CA ALA A 934 37.54 6.51 3.16
C ALA A 934 39.04 6.17 3.06
N THR A 935 39.58 5.44 4.04
CA THR A 935 41.01 5.19 4.19
C THR A 935 41.26 3.71 4.53
N THR A 936 41.31 3.34 5.81
CA THR A 936 41.61 1.97 6.24
C THR A 936 40.60 0.95 5.70
N SER A 937 39.30 1.26 5.66
CA SER A 937 38.27 0.39 5.09
C SER A 937 38.43 0.17 3.59
N VAL A 938 38.88 1.19 2.83
CA VAL A 938 39.22 1.02 1.41
C VAL A 938 40.29 -0.05 1.25
N ALA A 939 41.34 -0.01 2.10
CA ALA A 939 42.42 -0.97 2.05
C ALA A 939 41.98 -2.37 2.51
N THR A 940 41.28 -2.48 3.64
CA THR A 940 40.88 -3.77 4.24
C THR A 940 39.81 -4.47 3.43
N LEU A 941 38.74 -3.78 3.00
CA LEU A 941 37.65 -4.39 2.24
C LEU A 941 38.09 -4.83 0.85
N ALA A 942 38.89 -4.02 0.16
CA ALA A 942 39.46 -4.44 -1.11
C ALA A 942 40.40 -5.65 -0.94
N TYR A 943 41.29 -5.64 0.04
CA TYR A 943 42.15 -6.81 0.31
C TYR A 943 41.36 -8.05 0.70
N GLU A 944 40.32 -7.91 1.53
CA GLU A 944 39.45 -9.01 1.91
C GLU A 944 38.79 -9.62 0.68
N PHE A 945 38.20 -8.81 -0.20
CA PHE A 945 37.54 -9.31 -1.40
C PHE A 945 38.51 -10.00 -2.37
N PHE A 946 39.67 -9.37 -2.64
CA PHE A 946 40.58 -9.82 -3.69
C PHE A 946 41.60 -10.87 -3.22
N THR A 947 41.89 -10.96 -1.92
CA THR A 947 42.90 -11.88 -1.36
C THR A 947 42.36 -12.86 -0.31
N GLY A 948 41.11 -12.67 0.14
CA GLY A 948 40.46 -13.51 1.17
C GLY A 948 40.97 -13.25 2.58
N LYS A 949 41.65 -12.13 2.81
CA LYS A 949 42.11 -11.69 4.12
C LYS A 949 42.40 -10.19 4.10
N ILE A 950 42.28 -9.54 5.24
CA ILE A 950 42.75 -8.17 5.41
C ILE A 950 44.29 -8.08 5.38
N PRO A 951 44.89 -6.89 5.16
CA PRO A 951 46.34 -6.73 5.17
C PRO A 951 46.99 -7.03 6.53
N GLY A 952 48.30 -7.31 6.51
CA GLY A 952 49.14 -7.28 7.72
C GLY A 952 49.29 -5.85 8.26
N ASP A 953 49.68 -5.68 9.53
CA ASP A 953 49.86 -4.35 10.15
C ASP A 953 50.85 -3.45 9.37
N ALA A 954 52.02 -3.98 9.00
CA ALA A 954 52.97 -3.28 8.13
C ALA A 954 52.43 -2.99 6.72
N GLY A 955 51.44 -3.78 6.27
CA GLY A 955 50.72 -3.55 5.01
C GLY A 955 49.74 -2.39 5.13
N ILE A 956 48.99 -2.31 6.23
CA ILE A 956 48.14 -1.14 6.53
C ILE A 956 48.98 0.13 6.63
N ASP A 957 50.11 0.09 7.33
CA ASP A 957 51.03 1.23 7.41
C ASP A 957 51.55 1.67 6.02
N TYR A 958 51.85 0.71 5.13
CA TYR A 958 52.26 1.02 3.75
C TYR A 958 51.11 1.65 2.92
N LEU A 959 49.87 1.22 3.13
CA LEU A 959 48.73 1.63 2.29
C LEU A 959 48.03 2.90 2.79
N VAL A 960 48.10 3.17 4.10
CA VAL A 960 47.29 4.20 4.77
C VAL A 960 48.14 5.27 5.47
N SER A 961 49.29 4.94 6.06
CA SER A 961 50.01 5.89 6.92
C SER A 961 50.66 7.05 6.12
N PRO A 962 50.41 8.33 6.50
CA PRO A 962 51.11 9.49 5.91
C PRO A 962 52.63 9.47 6.11
N THR A 963 53.09 8.80 7.16
CA THR A 963 54.52 8.62 7.49
C THR A 963 55.08 7.29 7.02
N GLY A 964 54.26 6.47 6.37
CA GLY A 964 54.64 5.18 5.81
C GLY A 964 55.63 5.32 4.65
N PRO A 965 56.27 4.21 4.24
CA PRO A 965 57.26 4.20 3.16
C PRO A 965 56.66 4.50 1.77
N ASN A 966 55.34 4.49 1.62
CA ASN A 966 54.64 4.84 0.38
C ASN A 966 54.23 6.32 0.36
N PRO A 967 54.79 7.15 -0.53
CA PRO A 967 54.42 8.56 -0.63
C PRO A 967 53.01 8.79 -1.20
N ASN A 968 52.42 7.79 -1.87
CA ASN A 968 51.08 7.84 -2.47
C ASN A 968 50.12 6.86 -1.76
N ASN A 969 50.02 6.98 -0.43
CA ASN A 969 49.09 6.23 0.41
C ASN A 969 47.68 6.88 0.44
N LEU A 970 46.68 6.19 1.00
CA LEU A 970 45.28 6.65 1.02
C LEU A 970 45.03 7.96 1.78
N ASN A 971 45.96 8.36 2.65
CA ASN A 971 45.95 9.66 3.34
C ASN A 971 46.88 10.71 2.71
N SER A 972 47.54 10.40 1.59
CA SER A 972 48.44 11.33 0.90
C SER A 972 47.68 12.31 0.01
N ALA A 973 48.38 13.37 -0.41
CA ALA A 973 47.87 14.36 -1.37
C ALA A 973 47.35 13.75 -2.69
N TYR A 974 47.87 12.58 -3.09
CA TYR A 974 47.45 11.91 -4.32
C TYR A 974 45.96 11.51 -4.29
N TYR A 975 45.47 10.98 -3.17
CA TYR A 975 44.07 10.53 -3.04
C TYR A 975 43.11 11.64 -2.59
N GLN A 976 43.60 12.84 -2.25
CA GLN A 976 42.75 13.95 -1.77
C GLN A 976 41.74 14.45 -2.82
N SER A 977 42.01 14.26 -4.11
CA SER A 977 41.09 14.60 -5.20
C SER A 977 40.09 13.49 -5.56
N PHE A 978 40.18 12.33 -4.91
CA PHE A 978 39.33 11.17 -5.21
C PHE A 978 38.17 11.14 -4.22
N ASN A 979 36.95 11.13 -4.74
CA ASN A 979 35.75 10.77 -3.98
C ASN A 979 35.81 9.29 -3.52
N LEU A 980 34.90 8.88 -2.64
CA LEU A 980 34.91 7.54 -2.04
C LEU A 980 34.89 6.43 -3.09
N GLU A 981 34.00 6.52 -4.08
CA GLU A 981 33.93 5.55 -5.18
C GLU A 981 35.24 5.43 -5.94
N ASN A 982 35.83 6.54 -6.36
CA ASN A 982 37.07 6.54 -7.12
C ASN A 982 38.23 5.96 -6.29
N ARG A 983 38.22 6.10 -4.96
CA ARG A 983 39.18 5.46 -4.07
C ARG A 983 39.06 3.93 -4.15
N TYR A 984 37.85 3.39 -3.96
CA TYR A 984 37.61 1.94 -4.04
C TYR A 984 37.85 1.40 -5.45
N ILE A 985 37.38 2.06 -6.50
CA ILE A 985 37.59 1.66 -7.90
C ILE A 985 39.08 1.61 -8.23
N ASN A 986 39.83 2.66 -7.91
CA ASN A 986 41.28 2.69 -8.16
C ASN A 986 42.00 1.58 -7.40
N PHE A 987 41.63 1.34 -6.13
CA PHE A 987 42.25 0.28 -5.33
C PHE A 987 41.91 -1.12 -5.83
N ALA A 988 40.64 -1.36 -6.16
CA ALA A 988 40.14 -2.63 -6.67
C ALA A 988 40.77 -2.97 -8.03
N VAL A 989 40.88 -2.00 -8.95
CA VAL A 989 41.57 -2.20 -10.23
C VAL A 989 43.05 -2.50 -10.00
N ASN A 990 43.74 -1.75 -9.12
CA ASN A 990 45.15 -2.02 -8.84
C ASN A 990 45.36 -3.41 -8.23
N LEU A 991 44.52 -3.85 -7.31
CA LEU A 991 44.68 -5.13 -6.62
C LEU A 991 44.21 -6.33 -7.46
N GLY A 992 43.07 -6.20 -8.13
CA GLY A 992 42.42 -7.24 -8.93
C GLY A 992 42.93 -7.39 -10.37
N LYS A 993 43.55 -6.36 -10.96
CA LYS A 993 44.12 -6.43 -12.32
C LYS A 993 45.65 -6.53 -12.33
N ASN A 994 46.31 -5.84 -11.41
CA ASN A 994 47.77 -5.64 -11.43
C ASN A 994 48.48 -6.15 -10.18
N GLY A 995 47.75 -6.42 -9.10
CA GLY A 995 48.29 -6.68 -7.77
C GLY A 995 48.17 -8.13 -7.30
N GLU A 996 48.30 -8.33 -6.00
CA GLU A 996 48.36 -9.65 -5.34
C GLU A 996 47.10 -10.49 -5.58
N GLY A 997 45.93 -9.87 -5.68
CA GLY A 997 44.66 -10.56 -5.92
C GLY A 997 44.38 -10.94 -7.36
N LYS A 998 45.24 -10.53 -8.31
CA LYS A 998 45.00 -10.70 -9.75
C LYS A 998 44.72 -12.13 -10.17
N GLU A 999 45.55 -13.07 -9.76
CA GLU A 999 45.46 -14.46 -10.21
C GLU A 999 44.17 -15.12 -9.68
N ALA A 1000 43.84 -14.90 -8.41
CA ALA A 1000 42.62 -15.41 -7.78
C ALA A 1000 41.35 -14.77 -8.37
N PHE A 1001 41.36 -13.45 -8.57
CA PHE A 1001 40.22 -12.73 -9.15
C PHE A 1001 39.98 -13.13 -10.61
N THR A 1002 41.04 -13.25 -11.41
CA THR A 1002 40.95 -13.72 -12.80
C THR A 1002 40.41 -15.15 -12.86
N ALA A 1003 40.84 -16.03 -11.96
CA ALA A 1003 40.34 -17.41 -11.91
C ALA A 1003 38.84 -17.50 -11.58
N LYS A 1004 38.32 -16.61 -10.71
CA LYS A 1004 36.93 -16.63 -10.26
C LYS A 1004 35.97 -15.83 -11.16
N TYR A 1005 36.39 -14.66 -11.65
CA TYR A 1005 35.53 -13.71 -12.37
C TYR A 1005 35.88 -13.56 -13.86
N GLY A 1006 37.02 -14.09 -14.31
CA GLY A 1006 37.51 -13.90 -15.67
C GLY A 1006 36.56 -14.43 -16.76
N ALA A 1007 35.93 -15.58 -16.51
CA ALA A 1007 35.02 -16.23 -17.46
C ALA A 1007 33.55 -15.76 -17.35
N LEU A 1008 33.18 -15.01 -16.32
CA LEU A 1008 31.81 -14.54 -16.10
C LEU A 1008 31.46 -13.37 -17.04
N SER A 1009 30.18 -13.19 -17.36
CA SER A 1009 29.69 -11.93 -17.93
C SER A 1009 29.78 -10.80 -16.89
N LEU A 1010 29.63 -9.53 -17.30
CA LEU A 1010 29.56 -8.42 -16.32
C LEU A 1010 28.34 -8.60 -15.38
N PHE A 1011 27.22 -9.07 -15.91
CA PHE A 1011 26.01 -9.41 -15.15
C PHE A 1011 26.27 -10.49 -14.09
N ASP A 1012 26.80 -11.65 -14.49
CA ASP A 1012 27.08 -12.76 -13.56
C ASP A 1012 28.16 -12.40 -12.54
N ALA A 1013 29.17 -11.63 -12.97
CA ALA A 1013 30.20 -11.11 -12.08
C ALA A 1013 29.60 -10.18 -11.01
N THR A 1014 28.61 -9.36 -11.38
CA THR A 1014 27.93 -8.45 -10.46
C THR A 1014 27.10 -9.23 -9.45
N LYS A 1015 26.33 -10.25 -9.86
CA LYS A 1015 25.59 -11.12 -8.91
C LYS A 1015 26.53 -11.81 -7.91
N ALA A 1016 27.64 -12.34 -8.41
CA ALA A 1016 28.62 -13.03 -7.57
C ALA A 1016 29.33 -12.08 -6.60
N ALA A 1017 29.67 -10.86 -7.05
CA ALA A 1017 30.28 -9.83 -6.22
C ALA A 1017 29.30 -9.29 -5.17
N TYR A 1018 28.07 -8.97 -5.56
CA TYR A 1018 27.02 -8.53 -4.64
C TYR A 1018 26.81 -9.54 -3.52
N LYS A 1019 26.73 -10.84 -3.85
CA LYS A 1019 26.61 -11.89 -2.84
C LYS A 1019 27.79 -11.95 -1.87
N ALA A 1020 29.01 -11.76 -2.36
CA ALA A 1020 30.18 -11.75 -1.49
C ALA A 1020 30.20 -10.52 -0.55
N ILE A 1021 29.75 -9.36 -1.04
CA ILE A 1021 29.80 -8.09 -0.32
C ILE A 1021 28.65 -7.96 0.68
N PHE A 1022 27.43 -8.25 0.24
CA PHE A 1022 26.20 -8.05 1.01
C PHE A 1022 25.71 -9.32 1.72
N GLY A 1023 26.12 -10.51 1.26
CA GLY A 1023 25.70 -11.81 1.79
C GLY A 1023 24.46 -12.40 1.11
N GLY A 1024 23.56 -11.56 0.58
CA GLY A 1024 22.37 -11.95 -0.19
C GLY A 1024 22.61 -12.08 -1.70
N THR A 1025 21.79 -12.84 -2.42
CA THR A 1025 21.87 -12.91 -3.89
C THR A 1025 20.87 -11.90 -4.50
N PRO A 1026 21.28 -10.96 -5.36
CA PRO A 1026 20.35 -9.98 -5.94
C PRO A 1026 19.45 -10.61 -7.01
N THR A 1027 18.28 -10.00 -7.26
CA THR A 1027 17.40 -10.36 -8.38
C THR A 1027 18.01 -9.94 -9.72
N ASP A 1028 17.43 -10.45 -10.81
CA ASP A 1028 17.90 -10.09 -12.16
C ASP A 1028 17.58 -8.63 -12.49
N GLU A 1029 16.39 -8.12 -12.13
CA GLU A 1029 16.07 -6.70 -12.33
C GLU A 1029 17.04 -5.79 -11.57
N LYS A 1030 17.32 -6.10 -10.30
CA LYS A 1030 18.27 -5.31 -9.49
C LYS A 1030 19.66 -5.36 -10.10
N THR A 1031 20.07 -6.51 -10.64
CA THR A 1031 21.38 -6.62 -11.29
C THR A 1031 21.46 -5.75 -12.54
N HIS A 1032 20.40 -5.72 -13.36
CA HIS A 1032 20.29 -4.86 -14.54
C HIS A 1032 20.31 -3.37 -14.16
N ALA A 1033 19.52 -2.96 -13.16
CA ALA A 1033 19.48 -1.58 -12.66
C ALA A 1033 20.85 -1.07 -12.16
N LEU A 1034 21.68 -1.96 -11.60
CA LEU A 1034 23.02 -1.62 -11.14
C LEU A 1034 24.00 -1.36 -12.29
N ILE A 1035 23.93 -2.11 -13.40
CA ILE A 1035 25.02 -2.17 -14.39
C ILE A 1035 24.69 -1.64 -15.78
N ASP A 1036 23.43 -1.64 -16.20
CA ASP A 1036 23.07 -1.39 -17.61
C ASP A 1036 23.40 0.04 -18.03
N SER A 1037 23.16 1.03 -17.16
CA SER A 1037 23.54 2.43 -17.38
C SER A 1037 25.03 2.74 -17.07
N ARG A 1038 25.78 1.80 -16.49
CA ARG A 1038 27.13 2.05 -15.94
C ARG A 1038 28.25 1.26 -16.60
N THR A 1039 27.94 0.47 -17.64
CA THR A 1039 28.92 -0.39 -18.32
C THR A 1039 30.10 0.40 -18.90
N ASP A 1040 29.82 1.53 -19.55
CA ASP A 1040 30.86 2.39 -20.14
C ASP A 1040 31.71 3.10 -19.07
N TYR A 1041 31.08 3.49 -17.96
CA TYR A 1041 31.77 4.04 -16.79
C TYR A 1041 32.78 3.04 -16.24
N PHE A 1042 32.37 1.79 -15.97
CA PHE A 1042 33.30 0.77 -15.48
C PHE A 1042 34.39 0.42 -16.50
N ALA A 1043 34.05 0.39 -17.79
CA ALA A 1043 35.00 0.11 -18.87
C ALA A 1043 36.09 1.19 -18.97
N TYR A 1044 35.72 2.45 -18.76
CA TYR A 1044 36.64 3.59 -18.74
C TYR A 1044 37.68 3.44 -17.62
N TYR A 1045 37.24 3.18 -16.38
CA TYR A 1045 38.15 3.01 -15.24
C TYR A 1045 38.92 1.69 -15.28
N GLY A 1046 38.30 0.63 -15.78
CA GLY A 1046 38.94 -0.68 -15.95
C GLY A 1046 40.02 -0.69 -17.03
N GLY A 1047 39.86 0.13 -18.08
CA GLY A 1047 40.84 0.34 -19.15
C GLY A 1047 41.10 -0.90 -20.02
N ASP A 1048 40.20 -1.88 -20.03
CA ASP A 1048 40.30 -3.10 -20.84
C ASP A 1048 38.98 -3.51 -21.52
N GLY A 1049 38.06 -2.55 -21.70
CA GLY A 1049 36.79 -2.72 -22.41
C GLY A 1049 35.69 -3.40 -21.58
N ALA A 1050 34.44 -3.39 -22.06
CA ALA A 1050 33.26 -3.78 -21.27
C ALA A 1050 33.30 -5.18 -20.62
N ASN A 1051 34.08 -6.12 -21.18
CA ASN A 1051 34.22 -7.48 -20.66
C ASN A 1051 35.57 -7.76 -19.98
N GLY A 1052 36.42 -6.73 -19.86
CA GLY A 1052 37.75 -6.82 -19.29
C GLY A 1052 37.74 -7.14 -17.79
N ILE A 1053 38.86 -7.69 -17.30
CA ILE A 1053 39.00 -8.00 -15.87
C ILE A 1053 39.11 -6.73 -15.03
N GLY A 1054 39.67 -5.66 -15.60
CA GLY A 1054 39.71 -4.33 -15.01
C GLY A 1054 38.32 -3.75 -14.84
N THR A 1055 37.45 -3.88 -15.84
CA THR A 1055 36.04 -3.43 -15.76
C THR A 1055 35.28 -4.10 -14.62
N LYS A 1056 35.47 -5.42 -14.45
CA LYS A 1056 34.86 -6.16 -13.33
C LYS A 1056 35.46 -5.76 -11.99
N ALA A 1057 36.77 -5.48 -11.94
CA ALA A 1057 37.40 -4.97 -10.73
C ALA A 1057 36.89 -3.57 -10.37
N ALA A 1058 36.63 -2.71 -11.37
CA ALA A 1058 36.01 -1.41 -11.17
C ALA A 1058 34.57 -1.54 -10.64
N MET A 1059 33.76 -2.43 -11.20
CA MET A 1059 32.42 -2.75 -10.70
C MET A 1059 32.45 -3.22 -9.23
N VAL A 1060 33.39 -4.10 -8.87
CA VAL A 1060 33.56 -4.54 -7.47
C VAL A 1060 33.93 -3.38 -6.56
N GLY A 1061 34.86 -2.51 -6.99
CA GLY A 1061 35.24 -1.32 -6.24
C GLY A 1061 34.05 -0.38 -6.03
N TRP A 1062 33.23 -0.19 -7.05
CA TRP A 1062 31.99 0.58 -6.94
C TRP A 1062 31.01 -0.06 -5.95
N LEU A 1063 30.73 -1.37 -6.04
CA LEU A 1063 29.84 -2.06 -5.09
C LEU A 1063 30.34 -1.98 -3.63
N LEU A 1064 31.65 -2.06 -3.41
CA LEU A 1064 32.24 -1.87 -2.08
C LEU A 1064 32.06 -0.44 -1.56
N ALA A 1065 32.15 0.56 -2.44
CA ALA A 1065 31.87 1.95 -2.09
C ALA A 1065 30.39 2.15 -1.75
N GLU A 1066 29.47 1.60 -2.54
CA GLU A 1066 28.03 1.68 -2.26
C GLU A 1066 27.67 0.97 -0.95
N ALA A 1067 28.24 -0.21 -0.70
CA ALA A 1067 28.08 -0.90 0.57
C ALA A 1067 28.56 -0.04 1.76
N GLN A 1068 29.71 0.62 1.62
CA GLN A 1068 30.29 1.47 2.66
C GLN A 1068 29.47 2.75 2.89
N LYS A 1069 28.94 3.39 1.83
CA LYS A 1069 28.08 4.58 1.94
C LYS A 1069 26.77 4.25 2.65
N ALA A 1070 26.16 3.13 2.27
CA ALA A 1070 24.91 2.66 2.85
C ALA A 1070 25.10 2.06 4.25
N ASP A 1071 26.34 1.79 4.66
CA ASP A 1071 26.67 1.07 5.90
C ASP A 1071 25.93 -0.28 5.99
N LEU A 1072 25.93 -1.02 4.88
CA LEU A 1072 25.20 -2.28 4.71
C LEU A 1072 26.08 -3.40 4.17
N GLY A 1073 25.70 -4.62 4.53
CA GLY A 1073 26.30 -5.84 4.00
C GLY A 1073 27.37 -6.46 4.88
N VAL A 1074 27.54 -7.76 4.69
CA VAL A 1074 28.36 -8.60 5.57
C VAL A 1074 29.83 -8.19 5.60
N MET A 1075 30.38 -7.71 4.47
CA MET A 1075 31.77 -7.26 4.43
C MET A 1075 32.01 -5.98 5.24
N VAL A 1076 31.13 -4.98 5.09
CA VAL A 1076 31.26 -3.68 5.78
C VAL A 1076 31.12 -3.87 7.29
N LYS A 1077 30.05 -4.55 7.73
CA LYS A 1077 29.81 -4.78 9.16
C LYS A 1077 30.88 -5.65 9.84
N SER A 1078 31.41 -6.65 9.13
CA SER A 1078 32.52 -7.46 9.67
C SER A 1078 33.81 -6.64 9.77
N ASN A 1079 34.03 -5.72 8.82
CA ASN A 1079 35.16 -4.81 8.85
C ASN A 1079 35.03 -3.78 9.99
N ASP A 1080 33.84 -3.25 10.27
CA ASP A 1080 33.62 -2.33 11.38
C ASP A 1080 33.84 -3.00 12.74
N ALA A 1081 33.42 -4.27 12.87
CA ALA A 1081 33.73 -5.08 14.04
C ALA A 1081 35.25 -5.26 14.23
N TRP A 1082 35.98 -5.49 13.14
CA TRP A 1082 37.45 -5.57 13.19
C TRP A 1082 38.11 -4.23 13.50
N LEU A 1083 37.63 -3.12 12.93
CA LEU A 1083 38.12 -1.76 13.21
C LEU A 1083 37.89 -1.39 14.68
N THR A 1084 36.81 -1.87 15.28
CA THR A 1084 36.54 -1.69 16.71
C THR A 1084 37.60 -2.37 17.57
N ASP A 1085 37.94 -3.63 17.28
CA ASP A 1085 39.04 -4.35 17.96
C ASP A 1085 40.43 -3.77 17.60
N LEU A 1086 40.58 -3.10 16.46
CA LEU A 1086 41.82 -2.43 16.11
C LEU A 1086 42.03 -1.20 17.00
N ALA A 1087 40.95 -0.49 17.33
CA ALA A 1087 40.97 0.69 18.18
C ALA A 1087 41.40 0.38 19.63
N ASP A 1088 41.09 -0.82 20.13
CA ASP A 1088 41.47 -1.26 21.48
C ASP A 1088 42.80 -2.04 21.54
N GLY A 1089 43.41 -2.29 20.36
CA GLY A 1089 44.69 -2.96 20.19
C GLY A 1089 44.63 -4.49 20.25
N SER A 1090 43.44 -5.09 20.24
CA SER A 1090 43.23 -6.54 20.27
C SER A 1090 43.11 -7.20 18.89
N ALA A 1091 42.89 -6.42 17.83
CA ALA A 1091 42.68 -6.93 16.49
C ALA A 1091 43.84 -7.79 15.95
N PRO A 1092 43.55 -8.99 15.41
CA PRO A 1092 44.51 -9.75 14.64
C PRO A 1092 44.63 -9.21 13.20
N PHE A 1093 45.82 -9.31 12.60
CA PHE A 1093 46.06 -8.91 11.21
C PHE A 1093 46.28 -10.13 10.30
N ALA A 1094 46.17 -9.93 8.99
CA ALA A 1094 46.30 -11.00 7.98
C ALA A 1094 45.33 -12.17 8.21
N VAL A 1095 44.10 -11.85 8.62
CA VAL A 1095 43.00 -12.80 8.87
C VAL A 1095 41.88 -12.61 7.85
N ASP A 1096 41.12 -13.67 7.61
CA ASP A 1096 39.84 -13.62 6.91
C ASP A 1096 38.78 -13.12 7.92
N ILE A 1097 38.23 -11.93 7.70
CA ILE A 1097 37.22 -11.36 8.62
C ILE A 1097 35.82 -11.91 8.34
N LEU A 1098 35.65 -12.62 7.22
CA LEU A 1098 34.40 -13.30 6.85
C LEU A 1098 34.34 -14.75 7.34
N ASP A 1099 35.45 -15.33 7.83
CA ASP A 1099 35.48 -16.63 8.50
C ASP A 1099 34.70 -16.57 9.83
N PRO A 1100 33.55 -17.27 9.97
CA PRO A 1100 32.76 -17.26 11.19
C PRO A 1100 33.51 -17.74 12.43
N ALA A 1101 34.59 -18.52 12.27
CA ALA A 1101 35.44 -18.96 13.37
C ALA A 1101 36.31 -17.84 13.96
N LYS A 1102 36.42 -16.69 13.28
CA LYS A 1102 37.19 -15.52 13.73
C LYS A 1102 36.38 -14.51 14.53
N GLY A 1103 35.05 -14.63 14.53
CA GLY A 1103 34.16 -13.84 15.38
C GLY A 1103 33.72 -12.47 14.84
N TYR A 1104 34.24 -12.04 13.68
CA TYR A 1104 33.85 -10.78 13.03
C TYR A 1104 32.61 -10.92 12.14
N TYR A 1105 32.45 -12.09 11.51
CA TYR A 1105 31.25 -12.41 10.73
C TYR A 1105 30.06 -12.73 11.64
N ARG A 1106 28.88 -12.18 11.30
CA ARG A 1106 27.60 -12.55 11.91
C ARG A 1106 26.50 -12.71 10.87
N SER A 1107 25.56 -13.63 11.10
CA SER A 1107 24.47 -13.90 10.16
C SER A 1107 23.48 -12.74 10.02
N ASP A 1108 23.34 -11.90 11.04
CA ASP A 1108 22.52 -10.69 11.02
C ASP A 1108 23.16 -9.52 10.25
N PHE A 1109 24.41 -9.67 9.79
CA PHE A 1109 25.03 -8.72 8.86
C PHE A 1109 24.69 -8.98 7.39
N ILE A 1110 23.97 -10.08 7.11
CA ILE A 1110 23.55 -10.42 5.75
C ILE A 1110 22.42 -9.47 5.33
N TYR A 1111 22.66 -8.73 4.25
CA TYR A 1111 21.64 -7.94 3.59
C TYR A 1111 21.07 -8.72 2.39
N SER A 1112 19.81 -9.14 2.51
CA SER A 1112 19.10 -9.88 1.46
C SER A 1112 18.60 -8.98 0.33
N GLY A 1113 18.53 -7.67 0.56
CA GLY A 1113 18.13 -6.68 -0.45
C GLY A 1113 16.66 -6.72 -0.83
N ALA A 1114 15.77 -7.10 0.10
CA ALA A 1114 14.34 -6.80 0.01
C ALA A 1114 14.13 -5.30 0.19
#